data_AF-A0A3C1STB3-F1
#
_entry.id   AF-A0A3C1STB3-F1
#
_cell.length_a   1.000
_cell.length_b   1.000
_cell.length_c   1.000
_cell.angle_alpha   90.00
_cell.angle_beta   90.00
_cell.angle_gamma   90.00
#
_symmetry.space_group_name_H-M   'P 1'
#
loop_
_entity.id
_entity.type
_entity.pdbx_description
1 polymer ?
#
loop_
_entity_poly.entity_id
_entity_poly.type
_entity_poly.pdbx_seq_one_letter_code
_entity_poly.pdbx_strand_id
1 'polypeptide(L)'
;NPDRPFIRGTAQNPDTYFQARETVNPFYAKVPEIVQAAMDKFAGVAGRRYNLFDYFGDPNAERVIVIMGSGAETARETADYLNARGEKVGVLQVRLYAPLSAPHFLAALPVSAKAIAVLERTKEPGATGEPMYLEIVNTLVEAQMDGKLRTPSLPRVVGGRYGLSSKEFTPAMVKTVFDELRKDKPKNHFTVGINDDVTHTSLEIDPHFVIESDKVVRAMFFGLGADGTVGANKNSIKIIGDDPEFFAQGYFVYDSKKSGSQTVSHLRFGPDPIQAPYLVQSANFIGVHQFNFLDRGDVLTRAAPGAIVLLNTSPHEPEEAWERIPRPVQEEIINKKLEIYGINAEKVARDNGMGTRINTIMQTCFFAISKVLPRDKAIDKIKYSIKKSYARKGEEVVRKNFEAVDNTLINLKQIAVPAQATSTRQLPPVVPANAPEFVQKVTAMMMAGRGDELPVSALPVDGTYPSATTQWEKRNISNFVPIWEPEICIQCGNCSMVCPHGVIRSKFYHQANLEAAPKAFKTAPIDARGFPDIRYTLQVYLEDCTGCSLCVEVCPAKSKEKVGHKAINMALKEPVLDNERANIGFFEGLPEVDRGRVDFSTVRGVQFLPPLFEFSGACSGCGETPYVKLLSQLFGDRLLVANATGCSSIYGGNQPTTPWSINSEGRGPAWSNSLFEDNAEFGLGFRLTADKHLEYARELLKALAPQIGQELVDDLIEAEQVTEIDVRRQRHRVAELKQKLKEVADPRTAQLLAIADQLVRRSVWIVGGDGWAYDIGSSGVDHVLASGRDVNILVMDTEVYSNTGGQMSKSTPLGAVAKFAAAGKQVGKKDLALQAISYGNVYVARIALGANPQQTLLAFREAEAYPGPSLILAYSHCIAHGINMQRGLDQQYLAVESGHWPLVRYNPAVRESGENPFILDSGRPKIPLKKYAYNEVRYKVLAHTNPRQAEHLMELGQQAINQRWAVYEEMAARSGAAFQPKFKL
;
A
#
# COMPACT_ATOMS: atom_id res chain seq x y z
N ASN A 1 17.67 -27.70 -32.63
CA ASN A 1 16.67 -27.98 -33.69
C ASN A 1 16.59 -29.51 -33.78
N PRO A 2 15.40 -30.15 -33.79
CA PRO A 2 15.29 -31.61 -33.98
C PRO A 2 15.97 -32.11 -35.27
N ASP A 3 16.04 -31.31 -36.33
CA ASP A 3 16.73 -31.65 -37.60
C ASP A 3 18.26 -31.59 -37.49
N ARG A 4 18.78 -30.98 -36.42
CA ARG A 4 20.22 -30.85 -36.09
C ARG A 4 20.38 -30.96 -34.57
N PRO A 5 20.12 -32.14 -33.99
CA PRO A 5 20.04 -32.28 -32.56
C PRO A 5 21.44 -32.21 -31.95
N PHE A 6 21.52 -31.57 -30.80
CA PHE A 6 22.69 -31.57 -29.92
C PHE A 6 22.18 -31.44 -28.48
N ILE A 7 23.01 -31.83 -27.52
CA ILE A 7 22.66 -31.80 -26.10
C ILE A 7 23.26 -30.53 -25.48
N ARG A 8 22.50 -29.87 -24.60
CA ARG A 8 22.93 -28.69 -23.82
C ARG A 8 22.40 -28.82 -22.40
N GLY A 9 23.14 -28.29 -21.41
CA GLY A 9 22.80 -28.45 -20.00
C GLY A 9 23.16 -29.83 -19.44
N THR A 10 24.26 -30.42 -19.90
CA THR A 10 24.79 -31.70 -19.39
C THR A 10 25.27 -31.57 -17.95
N ALA A 11 25.21 -32.65 -17.18
CA ALA A 11 25.96 -32.78 -15.93
C ALA A 11 27.45 -33.06 -16.24
N GLN A 12 28.35 -32.41 -15.51
CA GLN A 12 29.80 -32.56 -15.68
C GLN A 12 30.45 -32.86 -14.34
N ASN A 13 31.45 -33.74 -14.35
CA ASN A 13 32.28 -34.03 -13.20
C ASN A 13 33.39 -32.97 -13.04
N PRO A 14 34.12 -32.94 -11.91
CA PRO A 14 35.24 -32.02 -11.70
C PRO A 14 36.37 -32.13 -12.73
N ASP A 15 36.51 -33.27 -13.41
CA ASP A 15 37.54 -33.55 -14.42
C ASP A 15 37.49 -32.64 -15.65
N THR A 16 36.33 -32.05 -15.94
CA THR A 16 36.07 -31.27 -17.16
C THR A 16 35.30 -29.98 -16.91
N TYR A 17 34.59 -29.85 -15.77
CA TYR A 17 33.78 -28.67 -15.47
C TYR A 17 34.61 -27.38 -15.46
N PHE A 18 35.81 -27.39 -14.89
CA PHE A 18 36.63 -26.18 -14.82
C PHE A 18 37.11 -25.75 -16.22
N GLN A 19 37.67 -26.66 -17.01
CA GLN A 19 38.09 -26.39 -18.38
C GLN A 19 36.91 -25.90 -19.24
N ALA A 20 35.74 -26.53 -19.07
CA ALA A 20 34.52 -26.10 -19.75
C ALA A 20 34.11 -24.68 -19.37
N ARG A 21 34.22 -24.31 -18.09
CA ARG A 21 33.87 -22.97 -17.61
C ARG A 21 34.80 -21.89 -18.17
N GLU A 22 36.09 -22.18 -18.33
CA GLU A 22 37.08 -21.23 -18.90
C GLU A 22 36.94 -21.05 -20.42
N THR A 23 36.29 -21.98 -21.13
CA THR A 23 36.10 -21.86 -22.60
C THR A 23 35.35 -20.61 -23.03
N VAL A 24 34.59 -19.98 -22.13
CA VAL A 24 33.81 -18.78 -22.44
C VAL A 24 34.62 -17.48 -22.34
N ASN A 25 35.84 -17.51 -21.78
CA ASN A 25 36.65 -16.31 -21.53
C ASN A 25 36.87 -15.43 -22.78
N PRO A 26 37.18 -15.99 -23.98
CA PRO A 26 37.35 -15.16 -25.18
C PRO A 26 36.10 -14.37 -25.57
N PHE A 27 34.91 -14.80 -25.16
CA PHE A 27 33.67 -14.05 -25.40
C PHE A 27 33.59 -12.84 -24.46
N TYR A 28 33.84 -13.02 -23.15
CA TYR A 28 33.80 -11.94 -22.17
C TYR A 28 34.90 -10.88 -22.40
N ALA A 29 36.11 -11.31 -22.77
CA ALA A 29 37.21 -10.39 -23.09
C ALA A 29 36.89 -9.44 -24.26
N LYS A 30 36.04 -9.85 -25.20
CA LYS A 30 35.60 -9.05 -26.35
C LYS A 30 34.40 -8.15 -26.07
N VAL A 31 33.66 -8.36 -24.98
CA VAL A 31 32.45 -7.58 -24.67
C VAL A 31 32.71 -6.07 -24.62
N PRO A 32 33.76 -5.55 -23.94
CA PRO A 32 34.02 -4.11 -23.90
C PRO A 32 34.10 -3.45 -25.28
N GLU A 33 34.89 -4.03 -26.19
CA GLU A 33 35.07 -3.50 -27.56
C GLU A 33 33.77 -3.58 -28.37
N ILE A 34 33.01 -4.68 -28.23
CA ILE A 34 31.73 -4.86 -28.92
C ILE A 34 30.71 -3.82 -28.43
N VAL A 35 30.64 -3.57 -27.12
CA VAL A 35 29.73 -2.58 -26.53
C VAL A 35 30.13 -1.17 -26.96
N GLN A 36 31.43 -0.84 -26.96
CA GLN A 36 31.92 0.45 -27.44
C GLN A 36 31.57 0.67 -28.92
N ALA A 37 31.81 -0.33 -29.78
CA ALA A 37 31.43 -0.25 -31.19
C ALA A 37 29.91 -0.07 -31.39
N ALA A 38 29.08 -0.69 -30.55
CA ALA A 38 27.64 -0.49 -30.57
C ALA A 38 27.23 0.93 -30.14
N MET A 39 27.90 1.50 -29.13
CA MET A 39 27.71 2.89 -28.70
C MET A 39 28.12 3.87 -29.80
N ASP A 40 29.25 3.64 -30.48
CA ASP A 40 29.71 4.47 -31.60
C ASP A 40 28.73 4.39 -32.79
N LYS A 41 28.22 3.20 -33.10
CA LYS A 41 27.16 3.03 -34.11
C LYS A 41 25.90 3.80 -33.73
N PHE A 42 25.49 3.75 -32.45
CA PHE A 42 24.34 4.51 -31.96
C PHE A 42 24.56 6.03 -32.11
N ALA A 43 25.77 6.51 -31.83
CA ALA A 43 26.14 7.91 -32.02
C ALA A 43 25.98 8.34 -33.48
N GLY A 44 26.33 7.49 -34.45
CA GLY A 44 26.12 7.74 -35.87
C GLY A 44 24.64 7.86 -36.29
N VAL A 45 23.72 7.23 -35.56
CA VAL A 45 22.26 7.29 -35.83
C VAL A 45 21.60 8.44 -35.08
N ALA A 46 21.93 8.60 -33.80
CA ALA A 46 21.18 9.44 -32.88
C ALA A 46 21.88 10.76 -32.51
N GLY A 47 23.14 10.95 -32.94
CA GLY A 47 23.99 12.10 -32.60
C GLY A 47 24.51 12.10 -31.15
N ARG A 48 24.12 11.13 -30.32
CA ARG A 48 24.50 11.03 -28.90
C ARG A 48 25.61 10.00 -28.73
N ARG A 49 26.79 10.47 -28.31
CA ARG A 49 27.95 9.63 -28.03
C ARG A 49 27.95 9.13 -26.58
N TYR A 50 28.34 7.88 -26.41
CA TYR A 50 28.57 7.24 -25.12
C TYR A 50 29.90 6.48 -25.17
N ASN A 51 30.55 6.36 -24.03
CA ASN A 51 31.69 5.47 -23.83
C ASN A 51 31.38 4.49 -22.69
N LEU A 52 32.19 3.44 -22.54
CA LEU A 52 32.05 2.52 -21.40
C LEU A 52 32.14 3.26 -20.05
N PHE A 53 32.96 4.30 -20.01
CA PHE A 53 33.13 5.25 -18.91
C PHE A 53 33.14 6.66 -19.50
N ASP A 54 32.18 7.49 -19.12
CA ASP A 54 32.10 8.88 -19.57
C ASP A 54 32.66 9.81 -18.50
N TYR A 55 33.60 10.68 -18.85
CA TYR A 55 34.12 11.71 -17.96
C TYR A 55 33.46 13.07 -18.23
N PHE A 56 33.11 13.78 -17.16
CA PHE A 56 32.57 15.14 -17.19
C PHE A 56 33.26 16.01 -16.13
N GLY A 57 33.41 17.31 -16.41
CA GLY A 57 34.02 18.28 -15.50
C GLY A 57 35.38 18.80 -15.98
N ASP A 58 36.16 19.38 -15.05
CA ASP A 58 37.43 20.02 -15.39
C ASP A 58 38.45 18.97 -15.89
N PRO A 59 39.10 19.14 -17.06
CA PRO A 59 40.12 18.20 -17.55
C PRO A 59 41.30 18.00 -16.59
N ASN A 60 41.54 18.96 -15.70
CA ASN A 60 42.56 18.97 -14.66
C ASN A 60 41.94 18.78 -13.25
N ALA A 61 40.79 18.11 -13.14
CA ALA A 61 40.15 17.84 -11.86
C ALA A 61 41.10 17.11 -10.90
N GLU A 62 41.13 17.57 -9.64
CA GLU A 62 41.93 16.97 -8.58
C GLU A 62 41.08 16.03 -7.70
N ARG A 63 39.76 16.21 -7.70
CA ARG A 63 38.77 15.40 -6.99
C ARG A 63 37.73 14.86 -7.97
N VAL A 64 37.54 13.56 -7.99
CA VAL A 64 36.64 12.88 -8.94
C VAL A 64 35.62 12.03 -8.19
N ILE A 65 34.35 12.12 -8.58
CA ILE A 65 33.32 11.17 -8.16
C ILE A 65 33.19 10.09 -9.24
N VAL A 66 33.26 8.82 -8.86
CA VAL A 66 32.90 7.68 -9.72
C VAL A 66 31.53 7.18 -9.30
N ILE A 67 30.58 7.11 -10.23
CA ILE A 67 29.18 6.84 -9.92
C ILE A 67 28.44 6.19 -11.10
N MET A 68 27.39 5.44 -10.81
CA MET A 68 26.55 4.77 -11.80
C MET A 68 25.07 5.19 -11.67
N GLY A 69 24.32 5.12 -12.78
CA GLY A 69 22.87 5.38 -12.78
C GLY A 69 22.50 6.85 -12.69
N SER A 70 21.31 7.15 -12.16
CA SER A 70 20.72 8.51 -12.18
C SER A 70 21.47 9.53 -11.35
N GLY A 71 22.16 9.11 -10.29
CA GLY A 71 22.94 10.02 -9.43
C GLY A 71 24.06 10.74 -10.19
N ALA A 72 24.53 10.15 -11.29
CA ALA A 72 25.54 10.75 -12.16
C ALA A 72 25.08 12.06 -12.82
N GLU A 73 23.79 12.20 -13.17
CA GLU A 73 23.26 13.44 -13.75
C GLU A 73 23.31 14.59 -12.74
N THR A 74 22.87 14.33 -11.49
CA THR A 74 22.97 15.30 -10.39
C THR A 74 24.42 15.64 -10.07
N ALA A 75 25.30 14.63 -10.09
CA ALA A 75 26.72 14.84 -9.86
C ALA A 75 27.34 15.74 -10.92
N ARG A 76 26.97 15.52 -12.20
CA ARG A 76 27.44 16.31 -13.34
C ARG A 76 26.98 17.76 -13.25
N GLU A 77 25.68 18.01 -13.06
CA GLU A 77 25.13 19.37 -12.95
C GLU A 77 25.79 20.15 -11.80
N THR A 78 26.04 19.46 -10.68
CA THR A 78 26.74 20.06 -9.54
C THR A 78 28.22 20.33 -9.84
N ALA A 79 28.92 19.41 -10.50
CA ALA A 79 30.30 19.60 -10.90
C ALA A 79 30.44 20.78 -11.87
N ASP A 80 29.55 20.91 -12.86
CA ASP A 80 29.52 22.04 -13.79
C ASP A 80 29.31 23.37 -13.05
N TYR A 81 28.38 23.42 -12.08
CA TYR A 81 28.14 24.59 -11.24
C TYR A 81 29.37 25.00 -10.41
N LEU A 82 30.09 24.02 -9.86
CA LEU A 82 31.29 24.24 -9.03
C LEU A 82 32.50 24.63 -9.89
N ASN A 83 32.69 23.99 -11.05
CA ASN A 83 33.76 24.29 -12.00
C ASN A 83 33.62 25.72 -12.55
N ALA A 84 32.38 26.18 -12.83
CA ALA A 84 32.11 27.57 -13.19
C ALA A 84 32.50 28.60 -12.10
N ARG A 85 32.77 28.13 -10.87
CA ARG A 85 33.23 28.93 -9.72
C ARG A 85 34.68 28.63 -9.33
N GLY A 86 35.44 27.95 -10.19
CA GLY A 86 36.87 27.72 -10.04
C GLY A 86 37.26 26.49 -9.23
N GLU A 87 36.31 25.65 -8.82
CA GLU A 87 36.63 24.34 -8.25
C GLU A 87 37.18 23.42 -9.37
N LYS A 88 38.11 22.52 -9.03
CA LYS A 88 38.64 21.51 -9.97
C LYS A 88 38.05 20.13 -9.66
N VAL A 89 36.82 19.91 -10.12
CA VAL A 89 36.06 18.69 -9.82
C VAL A 89 35.58 17.99 -11.10
N GLY A 90 35.49 16.66 -11.01
CA GLY A 90 35.08 15.80 -12.12
C GLY A 90 34.14 14.67 -11.69
N VAL A 91 33.43 14.12 -12.66
CA VAL A 91 32.53 12.97 -12.50
C VAL A 91 32.86 11.96 -13.59
N LEU A 92 33.14 10.72 -13.18
CA LEU A 92 33.31 9.58 -14.07
C LEU A 92 32.08 8.69 -13.93
N GLN A 93 31.26 8.66 -14.98
CA GLN A 93 30.03 7.89 -15.03
C GLN A 93 30.30 6.49 -15.61
N VAL A 94 30.01 5.46 -14.83
CA VAL A 94 30.12 4.06 -15.25
C VAL A 94 28.89 3.68 -16.08
N ARG A 95 29.09 3.24 -17.33
CA ARG A 95 28.03 2.74 -18.23
C ARG A 95 28.01 1.22 -18.30
N LEU A 96 29.18 0.62 -18.50
CA LEU A 96 29.37 -0.82 -18.49
C LEU A 96 30.09 -1.23 -17.20
N TYR A 97 29.32 -1.69 -16.22
CA TYR A 97 29.87 -2.19 -14.95
C TYR A 97 30.50 -3.58 -15.10
N ALA A 98 29.82 -4.52 -15.78
CA ALA A 98 30.31 -5.89 -15.94
C ALA A 98 30.33 -6.34 -17.42
N PRO A 99 31.48 -6.82 -17.95
CA PRO A 99 32.80 -6.84 -17.32
C PRO A 99 33.39 -5.42 -17.22
N LEU A 100 33.99 -5.07 -16.08
CA LEU A 100 34.68 -3.80 -15.90
C LEU A 100 35.96 -3.80 -16.73
N SER A 101 36.08 -2.87 -17.68
CA SER A 101 37.25 -2.78 -18.54
C SER A 101 38.29 -1.82 -17.98
N ALA A 102 39.29 -2.36 -17.28
CA ALA A 102 40.37 -1.57 -16.67
C ALA A 102 41.05 -0.59 -17.65
N PRO A 103 41.42 -0.96 -18.90
CA PRO A 103 42.02 -0.01 -19.85
C PRO A 103 41.11 1.19 -20.17
N HIS A 104 39.81 0.96 -20.35
CA HIS A 104 38.85 2.03 -20.67
C HIS A 104 38.57 2.91 -19.45
N PHE A 105 38.50 2.32 -18.24
CA PHE A 105 38.33 3.08 -16.99
C PHE A 105 39.54 4.01 -16.75
N LEU A 106 40.76 3.48 -16.83
CA LEU A 106 41.99 4.25 -16.68
C LEU A 106 42.10 5.34 -17.76
N ALA A 107 41.70 5.05 -19.00
CA ALA A 107 41.69 6.02 -20.09
C ALA A 107 40.74 7.21 -19.83
N ALA A 108 39.60 6.98 -19.16
CA ALA A 108 38.64 8.02 -18.81
C ALA A 108 39.03 8.83 -17.56
N LEU A 109 39.87 8.30 -16.67
CA LEU A 109 40.29 8.98 -15.44
C LEU A 109 41.29 10.13 -15.74
N PRO A 110 41.04 11.36 -15.24
CA PRO A 110 41.99 12.47 -15.38
C PRO A 110 43.34 12.17 -14.71
N VAL A 111 44.43 12.52 -15.40
CA VAL A 111 45.81 12.34 -14.90
C VAL A 111 46.05 13.15 -13.62
N SER A 112 45.37 14.27 -13.45
CA SER A 112 45.46 15.15 -12.28
C SER A 112 44.71 14.66 -11.05
N ALA A 113 43.93 13.57 -11.14
CA ALA A 113 43.11 13.09 -10.04
C ALA A 113 43.98 12.69 -8.84
N LYS A 114 43.72 13.30 -7.68
CA LYS A 114 44.40 13.03 -6.41
C LYS A 114 43.51 12.27 -5.42
N ALA A 115 42.20 12.49 -5.50
CA ALA A 115 41.22 11.84 -4.63
C ALA A 115 39.97 11.42 -5.41
N ILE A 116 39.47 10.23 -5.12
CA ILE A 116 38.31 9.61 -5.77
C ILE A 116 37.29 9.21 -4.71
N ALA A 117 36.03 9.61 -4.89
CA ALA A 117 34.90 9.04 -4.15
C ALA A 117 34.13 8.08 -5.06
N VAL A 118 34.01 6.82 -4.68
CA VAL A 118 33.16 5.84 -5.37
C VAL A 118 31.82 5.78 -4.66
N LEU A 119 30.76 6.15 -5.38
CA LEU A 119 29.41 6.24 -4.81
C LEU A 119 28.53 5.08 -5.28
N GLU A 120 27.95 4.39 -4.31
CA GLU A 120 27.12 3.21 -4.56
C GLU A 120 25.72 3.29 -3.97
N ARG A 121 24.79 2.70 -4.73
CA ARG A 121 23.37 2.62 -4.40
C ARG A 121 22.99 1.22 -3.92
N THR A 122 23.84 0.65 -3.07
CA THR A 122 23.65 -0.66 -2.43
C THR A 122 24.26 -0.65 -1.02
N LYS A 123 24.00 -1.71 -0.25
CA LYS A 123 24.64 -1.99 1.03
C LYS A 123 24.87 -3.50 1.13
N GLU A 124 26.11 -3.91 1.37
CA GLU A 124 26.47 -5.30 1.64
C GLU A 124 26.93 -5.44 3.10
N PRO A 125 26.02 -5.82 4.03
CA PRO A 125 26.37 -5.91 5.45
C PRO A 125 27.51 -6.90 5.69
N GLY A 126 28.58 -6.43 6.34
CA GLY A 126 29.76 -7.24 6.68
C GLY A 126 30.85 -7.29 5.61
N ALA A 127 30.61 -6.74 4.41
CA ALA A 127 31.64 -6.62 3.38
C ALA A 127 32.69 -5.54 3.75
N THR A 128 33.90 -5.68 3.21
CA THR A 128 35.00 -4.69 3.39
C THR A 128 34.77 -3.39 2.61
N GLY A 129 33.76 -3.35 1.75
CA GLY A 129 33.32 -2.20 0.96
C GLY A 129 32.27 -2.63 -0.06
N GLU A 130 31.59 -1.68 -0.68
CA GLU A 130 30.60 -1.98 -1.72
C GLU A 130 31.25 -2.44 -3.05
N PRO A 131 30.54 -3.17 -3.93
CA PRO A 131 31.10 -3.86 -5.10
C PRO A 131 31.96 -3.02 -6.05
N MET A 132 31.45 -1.90 -6.55
CA MET A 132 32.15 -0.96 -7.44
C MET A 132 33.33 -0.28 -6.72
N TYR A 133 33.21 0.03 -5.43
CA TYR A 133 34.34 0.53 -4.65
C TYR A 133 35.49 -0.48 -4.62
N LEU A 134 35.20 -1.75 -4.34
CA LEU A 134 36.20 -2.81 -4.32
C LEU A 134 36.82 -3.04 -5.71
N GLU A 135 36.02 -3.07 -6.77
CA GLU A 135 36.53 -3.24 -8.14
C GLU A 135 37.43 -2.08 -8.59
N ILE A 136 37.08 -0.83 -8.23
CA ILE A 136 37.91 0.34 -8.57
C ILE A 136 39.21 0.34 -7.77
N VAL A 137 39.17 0.00 -6.48
CA VAL A 137 40.38 -0.15 -5.67
C VAL A 137 41.28 -1.21 -6.30
N ASN A 138 40.75 -2.39 -6.64
CA ASN A 138 41.52 -3.45 -7.29
C ASN A 138 42.11 -2.98 -8.63
N THR A 139 41.30 -2.35 -9.48
CA THR A 139 41.73 -1.84 -10.80
C THR A 139 42.89 -0.85 -10.69
N LEU A 140 42.83 0.08 -9.73
CA LEU A 140 43.89 1.08 -9.53
C LEU A 140 45.16 0.47 -8.96
N VAL A 141 45.04 -0.49 -8.03
CA VAL A 141 46.18 -1.19 -7.43
C VAL A 141 46.88 -2.08 -8.46
N GLU A 142 46.15 -2.89 -9.22
CA GLU A 142 46.72 -3.68 -10.31
C GLU A 142 47.40 -2.80 -11.36
N ALA A 143 46.77 -1.66 -11.72
CA ALA A 143 47.38 -0.71 -12.64
C ALA A 143 48.68 -0.10 -12.09
N GLN A 144 48.76 0.16 -10.79
CA GLN A 144 50.00 0.62 -10.15
C GLN A 144 51.08 -0.46 -10.20
N MET A 145 50.74 -1.71 -9.85
CA MET A 145 51.67 -2.84 -9.86
C MET A 145 52.23 -3.11 -11.27
N ASP A 146 51.39 -2.94 -12.29
CA ASP A 146 51.76 -3.11 -13.71
C ASP A 146 52.44 -1.88 -14.34
N GLY A 147 52.59 -0.76 -13.61
CA GLY A 147 53.11 0.49 -14.17
C GLY A 147 52.18 1.14 -15.22
N LYS A 148 50.89 0.80 -15.22
CA LYS A 148 49.85 1.31 -16.12
C LYS A 148 49.01 2.44 -15.50
N LEU A 149 49.27 2.79 -14.24
CA LEU A 149 48.59 3.89 -13.56
C LEU A 149 48.89 5.21 -14.29
N ARG A 150 47.85 5.96 -14.64
CA ARG A 150 47.98 7.22 -15.39
C ARG A 150 48.16 8.43 -14.49
N THR A 151 47.75 8.35 -13.23
CA THR A 151 47.98 9.40 -12.23
C THR A 151 49.42 9.31 -11.71
N PRO A 152 50.03 10.42 -11.24
CA PRO A 152 51.41 10.41 -10.73
C PRO A 152 51.65 9.47 -9.54
N SER A 153 50.60 9.22 -8.76
CA SER A 153 50.57 8.29 -7.64
C SER A 153 49.19 7.67 -7.53
N LEU A 154 49.05 6.62 -6.72
CA LEU A 154 47.74 6.06 -6.40
C LEU A 154 46.85 7.17 -5.80
N PRO A 155 45.71 7.51 -6.43
CA PRO A 155 44.80 8.49 -5.85
C PRO A 155 44.20 7.90 -4.58
N ARG A 156 43.90 8.76 -3.62
CA ARG A 156 43.18 8.35 -2.41
C ARG A 156 41.75 7.98 -2.78
N VAL A 157 41.33 6.74 -2.52
CA VAL A 157 39.98 6.26 -2.84
C VAL A 157 39.15 6.12 -1.56
N VAL A 158 37.96 6.71 -1.54
CA VAL A 158 36.96 6.50 -0.48
C VAL A 158 35.65 5.95 -1.09
N GLY A 159 34.96 5.09 -0.36
CA GLY A 159 33.65 4.54 -0.70
C GLY A 159 32.53 5.25 0.07
N GLY A 160 31.41 5.51 -0.61
CA GLY A 160 30.24 6.14 -0.02
C GLY A 160 28.94 5.51 -0.51
N ARG A 161 27.96 5.38 0.39
CA ARG A 161 26.61 4.91 0.06
C ARG A 161 25.63 6.07 -0.06
N TYR A 162 24.73 5.98 -1.04
CA TYR A 162 23.68 6.98 -1.24
C TYR A 162 22.40 6.34 -1.80
N GLY A 163 21.28 7.04 -1.71
CA GLY A 163 20.11 6.74 -2.54
C GLY A 163 19.40 5.40 -2.33
N LEU A 164 19.69 4.66 -1.24
CA LEU A 164 19.04 3.39 -0.94
C LEU A 164 17.51 3.56 -0.88
N SER A 165 16.78 2.65 -1.54
CA SER A 165 15.32 2.69 -1.64
C SER A 165 14.77 4.07 -2.07
N SER A 166 15.45 4.74 -3.00
CA SER A 166 15.05 6.07 -3.49
C SER A 166 15.15 7.20 -2.48
N LYS A 167 16.02 7.07 -1.45
CA LYS A 167 16.48 8.23 -0.69
C LYS A 167 16.98 9.32 -1.64
N GLU A 168 16.65 10.57 -1.34
CA GLU A 168 17.05 11.70 -2.18
C GLU A 168 18.57 11.76 -2.36
N PHE A 169 18.99 12.25 -3.53
CA PHE A 169 20.37 12.57 -3.83
C PHE A 169 20.41 13.92 -4.55
N THR A 170 20.64 14.99 -3.77
CA THR A 170 20.53 16.38 -4.25
C THR A 170 21.91 16.97 -4.56
N PRO A 171 21.97 18.13 -5.25
CA PRO A 171 23.21 18.85 -5.46
C PRO A 171 23.99 19.17 -4.17
N ALA A 172 23.28 19.47 -3.08
CA ALA A 172 23.88 19.67 -1.75
C ALA A 172 24.64 18.43 -1.27
N MET A 173 24.08 17.24 -1.49
CA MET A 173 24.72 15.97 -1.14
C MET A 173 25.96 15.71 -1.98
N VAL A 174 25.91 15.98 -3.30
CA VAL A 174 27.07 15.86 -4.18
C VAL A 174 28.18 16.82 -3.74
N LYS A 175 27.84 18.09 -3.51
CA LYS A 175 28.81 19.09 -3.04
C LYS A 175 29.49 18.63 -1.75
N THR A 176 28.71 18.08 -0.82
CA THR A 176 29.23 17.52 0.44
C THR A 176 30.26 16.43 0.20
N VAL A 177 30.07 15.56 -0.79
CA VAL A 177 31.07 14.54 -1.18
C VAL A 177 32.35 15.17 -1.73
N PHE A 178 32.25 16.21 -2.57
CA PHE A 178 33.42 16.93 -3.06
C PHE A 178 34.17 17.69 -1.95
N ASP A 179 33.43 18.24 -0.98
CA ASP A 179 34.00 18.89 0.20
C ASP A 179 34.71 17.88 1.11
N GLU A 180 34.15 16.67 1.27
CA GLU A 180 34.79 15.58 2.00
C GLU A 180 36.12 15.18 1.35
N LEU A 181 36.16 15.03 0.03
CA LEU A 181 37.37 14.70 -0.72
C LEU A 181 38.48 15.76 -0.58
N ARG A 182 38.13 17.01 -0.27
CA ARG A 182 39.08 18.10 -0.03
C ARG A 182 39.82 17.98 1.30
N LYS A 183 39.27 17.25 2.28
CA LYS A 183 39.89 17.10 3.60
C LYS A 183 41.19 16.32 3.53
N ASP A 184 42.10 16.55 4.48
CA ASP A 184 43.34 15.78 4.59
C ASP A 184 43.09 14.31 4.95
N LYS A 185 42.02 14.05 5.71
CA LYS A 185 41.56 12.72 6.12
C LYS A 185 40.07 12.59 5.82
N PRO A 186 39.67 12.33 4.56
CA PRO A 186 38.27 12.11 4.22
C PRO A 186 37.75 10.86 4.94
N LYS A 187 36.50 10.93 5.39
CA LYS A 187 35.76 9.79 5.92
C LYS A 187 35.60 8.75 4.80
N ASN A 188 36.06 7.53 5.06
CA ASN A 188 35.80 6.37 4.20
C ASN A 188 34.54 5.63 4.69
N HIS A 189 33.92 4.81 3.83
CA HIS A 189 32.69 4.05 4.10
C HIS A 189 31.54 4.92 4.62
N PHE A 190 31.44 6.14 4.10
CA PHE A 190 30.45 7.11 4.54
C PHE A 190 29.04 6.82 3.99
N THR A 191 28.05 7.51 4.53
CA THR A 191 26.70 7.60 3.96
C THR A 191 26.38 9.07 3.67
N VAL A 192 25.53 9.33 2.69
CA VAL A 192 25.04 10.69 2.40
C VAL A 192 23.52 10.65 2.19
N GLY A 193 22.82 11.63 2.78
CA GLY A 193 21.36 11.75 2.73
C GLY A 193 20.62 11.18 3.95
N ILE A 194 21.33 10.84 5.04
CA ILE A 194 20.75 10.38 6.32
C ILE A 194 21.49 11.02 7.50
N ASN A 195 20.91 10.96 8.69
CA ASN A 195 21.60 11.21 9.96
C ASN A 195 21.91 9.88 10.65
N ASP A 196 23.16 9.43 10.54
CA ASP A 196 23.64 8.23 11.23
C ASP A 196 24.35 8.61 12.53
N ASP A 197 23.56 8.70 13.60
CA ASP A 197 23.99 9.01 14.95
C ASP A 197 24.40 7.76 15.75
N VAL A 198 24.39 6.58 15.14
CA VAL A 198 24.76 5.31 15.77
C VAL A 198 26.16 4.89 15.37
N THR A 199 26.44 4.83 14.07
CA THR A 199 27.76 4.45 13.54
C THR A 199 28.55 5.62 12.97
N HIS A 200 27.98 6.83 13.00
CA HIS A 200 28.64 8.08 12.60
C HIS A 200 29.22 8.05 11.18
N THR A 201 28.59 7.30 10.27
CA THR A 201 29.02 7.20 8.87
C THR A 201 28.53 8.36 8.01
N SER A 202 27.47 9.06 8.42
CA SER A 202 26.88 10.13 7.60
C SER A 202 27.79 11.35 7.45
N LEU A 203 27.68 12.01 6.30
CA LEU A 203 28.25 13.33 6.05
C LEU A 203 27.23 14.43 6.37
N GLU A 204 27.69 15.56 6.92
CA GLU A 204 26.86 16.71 7.23
C GLU A 204 26.57 17.52 5.96
N ILE A 205 25.29 17.80 5.70
CA ILE A 205 24.81 18.43 4.46
C ILE A 205 24.28 19.82 4.76
N ASP A 206 24.62 20.81 3.93
CA ASP A 206 23.92 22.10 3.90
C ASP A 206 22.66 22.01 3.02
N PRO A 207 21.44 21.95 3.59
CA PRO A 207 20.23 21.76 2.81
C PRO A 207 19.83 22.99 1.98
N HIS A 208 20.43 24.16 2.22
CA HIS A 208 20.11 25.39 1.50
C HIS A 208 20.85 25.53 0.17
N PHE A 209 21.83 24.67 -0.10
CA PHE A 209 22.55 24.68 -1.36
C PHE A 209 21.65 24.17 -2.50
N VAL A 210 21.22 25.10 -3.37
CA VAL A 210 20.42 24.84 -4.57
C VAL A 210 21.11 25.41 -5.80
N ILE A 211 21.01 24.68 -6.93
CA ILE A 211 21.62 25.08 -8.21
C ILE A 211 20.56 25.28 -9.32
N GLU A 212 19.27 25.15 -8.99
CA GLU A 212 18.18 25.25 -9.96
C GLU A 212 18.10 26.67 -10.57
N SER A 213 18.04 26.74 -11.90
CA SER A 213 17.99 28.01 -12.65
C SER A 213 16.63 28.70 -12.58
N ASP A 214 16.63 30.04 -12.59
CA ASP A 214 15.42 30.86 -12.72
C ASP A 214 14.75 30.77 -14.10
N LYS A 215 15.46 30.23 -15.11
CA LYS A 215 14.88 29.94 -16.44
C LYS A 215 13.95 28.74 -16.44
N VAL A 216 13.89 27.99 -15.34
CA VAL A 216 13.09 26.76 -15.20
C VAL A 216 11.88 27.03 -14.33
N VAL A 217 10.68 26.78 -14.87
CA VAL A 217 9.46 26.69 -14.08
C VAL A 217 9.53 25.41 -13.25
N ARG A 218 9.35 25.54 -11.94
CA ARG A 218 9.43 24.47 -10.94
C ARG A 218 8.12 24.43 -10.20
N ALA A 219 7.27 23.47 -10.56
CA ALA A 219 5.91 23.36 -10.04
C ALA A 219 5.76 22.14 -9.14
N MET A 220 5.08 22.33 -8.00
CA MET A 220 4.68 21.27 -7.09
C MET A 220 3.17 21.18 -6.99
N PHE A 221 2.60 19.98 -6.97
CA PHE A 221 1.15 19.78 -6.84
C PHE A 221 0.83 18.75 -5.77
N PHE A 222 0.09 19.18 -4.76
CA PHE A 222 -0.40 18.39 -3.64
C PHE A 222 -1.84 17.96 -3.93
N GLY A 223 -2.04 16.68 -4.23
CA GLY A 223 -3.34 16.08 -4.51
C GLY A 223 -3.65 14.89 -3.61
N LEU A 224 -4.88 14.39 -3.68
CA LEU A 224 -5.34 13.19 -2.99
C LEU A 224 -5.29 11.98 -3.92
N GLY A 225 -4.86 10.81 -3.42
CA GLY A 225 -4.89 9.56 -4.16
C GLY A 225 -6.29 9.28 -4.72
N ALA A 226 -6.37 9.20 -6.06
CA ALA A 226 -7.59 9.06 -6.88
C ALA A 226 -8.42 10.33 -7.19
N ASP A 227 -7.92 11.55 -6.90
CA ASP A 227 -8.58 12.81 -7.28
C ASP A 227 -8.33 13.25 -8.75
N GLY A 228 -7.38 12.60 -9.42
CA GLY A 228 -7.02 12.85 -10.82
C GLY A 228 -5.85 13.85 -11.04
N THR A 229 -5.26 14.40 -9.98
CA THR A 229 -4.14 15.35 -10.01
C THR A 229 -2.94 14.84 -10.83
N VAL A 230 -2.47 13.64 -10.53
CA VAL A 230 -1.32 13.04 -11.24
C VAL A 230 -1.64 12.80 -12.71
N GLY A 231 -2.89 12.43 -13.03
CA GLY A 231 -3.34 12.27 -14.41
C GLY A 231 -3.32 13.58 -15.18
N ALA A 232 -3.81 14.67 -14.56
CA ALA A 232 -3.76 16.01 -15.12
C ALA A 232 -2.31 16.47 -15.34
N ASN A 233 -1.42 16.27 -14.36
CA ASN A 233 -0.01 16.66 -14.49
C ASN A 233 0.73 15.89 -15.60
N LYS A 234 0.47 14.59 -15.76
CA LYS A 234 0.98 13.82 -16.91
C LYS A 234 0.47 14.35 -18.24
N ASN A 235 -0.75 14.85 -18.28
CA ASN A 235 -1.31 15.48 -19.47
C ASN A 235 -0.68 16.86 -19.73
N SER A 236 -0.47 17.68 -18.70
CA SER A 236 0.23 18.96 -18.79
C SER A 236 1.66 18.82 -19.31
N ILE A 237 2.40 17.81 -18.85
CA ILE A 237 3.75 17.49 -19.37
C ILE A 237 3.71 17.23 -20.87
N LYS A 238 2.72 16.47 -21.36
CA LYS A 238 2.57 16.19 -22.80
C LYS A 238 2.24 17.46 -23.58
N ILE A 239 1.32 18.28 -23.07
CA ILE A 239 0.92 19.52 -23.74
C ILE A 239 2.11 20.50 -23.89
N ILE A 240 2.91 20.64 -22.83
CA ILE A 240 4.06 21.55 -22.83
C ILE A 240 5.25 20.94 -23.58
N GLY A 241 5.55 19.66 -23.37
CA GLY A 241 6.68 18.97 -24.01
C GLY A 241 6.48 18.63 -25.50
N ASP A 242 5.25 18.73 -26.03
CA ASP A 242 4.99 18.71 -27.48
C ASP A 242 5.44 20.02 -28.16
N ASP A 243 5.80 21.05 -27.38
CA ASP A 243 6.34 22.32 -27.87
C ASP A 243 7.88 22.25 -27.94
N PRO A 244 8.51 22.46 -29.12
CA PRO A 244 9.96 22.31 -29.28
C PRO A 244 10.79 23.35 -28.51
N GLU A 245 10.17 24.42 -28.00
CA GLU A 245 10.84 25.44 -27.18
C GLU A 245 11.10 24.98 -25.73
N PHE A 246 10.51 23.85 -25.30
CA PHE A 246 10.56 23.42 -23.91
C PHE A 246 10.99 21.96 -23.75
N PHE A 247 11.91 21.74 -22.82
CA PHE A 247 12.09 20.45 -22.17
C PHE A 247 11.14 20.34 -20.99
N ALA A 248 10.59 19.14 -20.77
CA ALA A 248 9.66 18.85 -19.70
C ALA A 248 10.12 17.65 -18.88
N GLN A 249 10.05 17.76 -17.55
CA GLN A 249 10.31 16.68 -16.61
C GLN A 249 9.13 16.56 -15.64
N GLY A 250 8.76 15.34 -15.29
CA GLY A 250 7.79 15.07 -14.24
C GLY A 250 8.18 13.88 -13.39
N TYR A 251 8.14 14.09 -12.07
CA TYR A 251 8.30 13.06 -11.06
C TYR A 251 7.09 13.07 -10.13
N PHE A 252 6.64 11.90 -9.69
CA PHE A 252 5.42 11.76 -8.91
C PHE A 252 5.71 10.95 -7.66
N VAL A 253 5.62 11.60 -6.50
CA VAL A 253 5.69 10.96 -5.19
C VAL A 253 4.29 10.46 -4.86
N TYR A 254 4.17 9.14 -4.77
CA TYR A 254 2.96 8.48 -4.31
C TYR A 254 3.18 7.99 -2.89
N ASP A 255 2.16 8.10 -2.06
CA ASP A 255 2.06 7.26 -0.87
C ASP A 255 1.70 5.83 -1.33
N SER A 256 2.18 4.84 -0.60
CA SER A 256 1.82 3.43 -0.80
C SER A 256 0.38 3.13 -0.42
N LYS A 257 -0.27 3.98 0.40
CA LYS A 257 -1.74 3.98 0.57
C LYS A 257 -2.40 4.22 -0.79
N LYS A 258 -3.22 3.27 -1.25
CA LYS A 258 -3.82 3.31 -2.60
C LYS A 258 -4.84 4.42 -2.83
N SER A 259 -5.49 4.92 -1.78
CA SER A 259 -6.45 6.03 -1.90
C SER A 259 -6.50 6.90 -0.66
N GLY A 260 -6.86 8.17 -0.84
CA GLY A 260 -7.04 9.11 0.28
C GLY A 260 -5.73 9.57 0.92
N SER A 261 -4.59 9.28 0.30
CA SER A 261 -3.27 9.72 0.73
C SER A 261 -2.80 10.92 -0.09
N GLN A 262 -1.85 11.68 0.44
CA GLN A 262 -1.26 12.80 -0.26
C GLN A 262 -0.38 12.27 -1.41
N THR A 263 -0.49 12.91 -2.56
CA THR A 263 0.38 12.71 -3.73
C THR A 263 1.06 14.03 -4.03
N VAL A 264 2.35 14.01 -4.33
CA VAL A 264 3.11 15.21 -4.64
C VAL A 264 3.71 15.06 -6.04
N SER A 265 3.28 15.91 -6.97
CA SER A 265 3.84 15.95 -8.33
C SER A 265 4.90 17.03 -8.40
N HIS A 266 6.08 16.72 -8.92
CA HIS A 266 7.19 17.64 -9.14
C HIS A 266 7.41 17.79 -10.64
N LEU A 267 7.15 18.98 -11.17
CA LEU A 267 7.28 19.27 -12.60
C LEU A 267 8.35 20.33 -12.82
N ARG A 268 9.13 20.16 -13.89
CA ARG A 268 10.07 21.16 -14.38
C ARG A 268 9.86 21.42 -15.87
N PHE A 269 9.88 22.68 -16.27
CA PHE A 269 9.78 23.12 -17.66
C PHE A 269 10.82 24.21 -17.93
N GLY A 270 11.59 24.10 -19.01
CA GLY A 270 12.59 25.10 -19.34
C GLY A 270 13.14 24.96 -20.76
N PRO A 271 13.87 25.96 -21.25
CA PRO A 271 14.42 25.95 -22.61
C PRO A 271 15.64 25.04 -22.77
N ASP A 272 16.30 24.68 -21.66
CA ASP A 272 17.50 23.85 -21.63
C ASP A 272 17.16 22.41 -21.17
N PRO A 273 17.95 21.39 -21.57
CA PRO A 273 17.77 20.02 -21.10
C PRO A 273 17.78 19.92 -19.56
N ILE A 274 16.78 19.25 -18.98
CA ILE A 274 16.61 19.15 -17.52
C ILE A 274 17.33 17.91 -16.97
N GLN A 275 18.38 18.10 -16.17
CA GLN A 275 19.22 17.05 -15.59
C GLN A 275 19.09 16.92 -14.06
N ALA A 276 17.88 17.08 -13.56
CA ALA A 276 17.60 17.11 -12.12
C ALA A 276 16.76 15.90 -11.67
N PRO A 277 17.33 14.66 -11.55
CA PRO A 277 16.60 13.49 -11.07
C PRO A 277 16.45 13.48 -9.53
N TYR A 278 16.12 14.64 -8.97
CA TYR A 278 15.85 14.89 -7.55
C TYR A 278 14.59 15.78 -7.42
N LEU A 279 13.96 15.76 -6.26
CA LEU A 279 12.73 16.52 -6.02
C LEU A 279 12.96 18.03 -6.14
N VAL A 280 11.96 18.78 -6.59
CA VAL A 280 12.02 20.25 -6.60
C VAL A 280 12.36 20.76 -5.20
N GLN A 281 13.43 21.56 -5.08
CA GLN A 281 13.89 22.10 -3.80
C GLN A 281 13.33 23.50 -3.55
N SER A 282 13.10 24.27 -4.62
CA SER A 282 12.50 25.61 -4.56
C SER A 282 11.49 25.80 -5.71
N ALA A 283 10.20 25.78 -5.39
CA ALA A 283 9.11 25.83 -6.35
C ALA A 283 8.62 27.26 -6.58
N ASN A 284 8.48 27.68 -7.84
CA ASN A 284 7.85 28.95 -8.21
C ASN A 284 6.33 28.84 -8.40
N PHE A 285 5.79 27.61 -8.43
CA PHE A 285 4.36 27.34 -8.45
C PHE A 285 4.00 26.19 -7.50
N ILE A 286 2.95 26.36 -6.69
CA ILE A 286 2.39 25.31 -5.84
C ILE A 286 0.89 25.18 -6.06
N GLY A 287 0.41 23.99 -6.43
CA GLY A 287 -1.01 23.64 -6.47
C GLY A 287 -1.41 22.83 -5.24
N VAL A 288 -2.41 23.28 -4.49
CA VAL A 288 -2.98 22.61 -3.31
C VAL A 288 -4.41 22.21 -3.63
N HIS A 289 -4.63 20.95 -3.95
CA HIS A 289 -5.92 20.47 -4.47
C HIS A 289 -6.88 20.00 -3.36
N GLN A 290 -6.45 20.02 -2.10
CA GLN A 290 -7.27 19.76 -0.92
C GLN A 290 -7.00 20.82 0.13
N PHE A 291 -8.04 21.55 0.56
CA PHE A 291 -7.89 22.68 1.50
C PHE A 291 -7.26 22.27 2.83
N ASN A 292 -7.62 21.09 3.34
CA ASN A 292 -7.14 20.55 4.61
C ASN A 292 -5.64 20.17 4.61
N PHE A 293 -4.95 20.16 3.46
CA PHE A 293 -3.49 19.98 3.46
C PHE A 293 -2.75 21.16 4.10
N LEU A 294 -3.36 22.34 4.15
CA LEU A 294 -2.79 23.48 4.87
C LEU A 294 -2.69 23.25 6.38
N ASP A 295 -3.41 22.25 6.93
CA ASP A 295 -3.29 21.87 8.34
C ASP A 295 -2.03 21.03 8.66
N ARG A 296 -1.24 20.65 7.66
CA ARG A 296 -0.05 19.81 7.83
C ARG A 296 1.27 20.60 7.92
N GLY A 297 1.27 21.88 7.54
CA GLY A 297 2.41 22.80 7.68
C GLY A 297 3.59 22.60 6.72
N ASP A 298 3.65 21.50 5.95
CA ASP A 298 4.76 21.15 5.06
C ASP A 298 4.55 21.57 3.58
N VAL A 299 3.31 21.92 3.22
CA VAL A 299 2.89 22.19 1.83
C VAL A 299 3.64 23.35 1.18
N LEU A 300 3.93 24.41 1.95
CA LEU A 300 4.56 25.63 1.45
C LEU A 300 6.07 25.70 1.75
N THR A 301 6.64 24.71 2.44
CA THR A 301 8.04 24.74 2.88
C THR A 301 9.00 24.96 1.71
N ARG A 302 8.72 24.34 0.56
CA ARG A 302 9.53 24.45 -0.66
C ARG A 302 9.13 25.60 -1.59
N ALA A 303 8.20 26.47 -1.20
CA ALA A 303 7.84 27.65 -1.98
C ALA A 303 9.01 28.64 -2.05
N ALA A 304 9.36 29.07 -3.25
CA ALA A 304 10.27 30.19 -3.47
C ALA A 304 9.60 31.51 -3.02
N PRO A 305 10.38 32.52 -2.63
CA PRO A 305 9.84 33.87 -2.43
C PRO A 305 9.12 34.37 -3.70
N GLY A 306 7.91 34.90 -3.57
CA GLY A 306 7.08 35.37 -4.69
C GLY A 306 6.41 34.25 -5.50
N ALA A 307 6.43 33.00 -5.02
CA ALA A 307 5.79 31.89 -5.72
C ALA A 307 4.26 32.04 -5.78
N ILE A 308 3.67 31.45 -6.83
CA ILE A 308 2.22 31.41 -7.03
C ILE A 308 1.65 30.17 -6.35
N VAL A 309 0.61 30.33 -5.55
CA VAL A 309 -0.13 29.24 -4.90
C VAL A 309 -1.55 29.18 -5.42
N LEU A 310 -1.93 28.03 -5.98
CA LEU A 310 -3.29 27.71 -6.40
C LEU A 310 -3.97 26.83 -5.36
N LEU A 311 -5.04 27.29 -4.75
CA LEU A 311 -5.77 26.61 -3.68
C LEU A 311 -7.16 26.16 -4.14
N ASN A 312 -7.46 24.88 -4.01
CA ASN A 312 -8.84 24.40 -4.02
C ASN A 312 -9.49 24.71 -2.67
N THR A 313 -10.49 25.60 -2.66
CA THR A 313 -11.14 26.10 -1.44
C THR A 313 -12.36 25.29 -1.02
N SER A 314 -12.69 24.23 -1.77
CA SER A 314 -13.85 23.39 -1.49
C SER A 314 -13.90 22.87 -0.04
N PRO A 315 -15.08 22.86 0.60
CA PRO A 315 -16.39 23.21 0.05
C PRO A 315 -16.73 24.71 0.01
N HIS A 316 -15.82 25.59 0.44
CA HIS A 316 -16.03 27.03 0.62
C HIS A 316 -15.69 27.85 -0.63
N GLU A 317 -16.25 29.06 -0.69
CA GLU A 317 -15.90 30.03 -1.73
C GLU A 317 -14.54 30.69 -1.47
N PRO A 318 -13.81 31.13 -2.52
CA PRO A 318 -12.47 31.71 -2.38
C PRO A 318 -12.37 32.91 -1.44
N GLU A 319 -13.43 33.70 -1.32
CA GLU A 319 -13.49 34.89 -0.47
C GLU A 319 -13.45 34.54 1.03
N GLU A 320 -13.89 33.33 1.40
CA GLU A 320 -13.87 32.83 2.78
C GLU A 320 -12.56 32.13 3.14
N ALA A 321 -11.69 31.89 2.16
CA ALA A 321 -10.54 31.00 2.32
C ALA A 321 -9.52 31.55 3.31
N TRP A 322 -9.20 32.85 3.26
CA TRP A 322 -8.13 33.45 4.05
C TRP A 322 -8.33 33.24 5.55
N GLU A 323 -9.52 33.55 6.06
CA GLU A 323 -9.87 33.41 7.49
C GLU A 323 -9.84 31.95 7.99
N ARG A 324 -9.88 30.99 7.07
CA ARG A 324 -9.82 29.55 7.39
C ARG A 324 -8.40 28.98 7.34
N ILE A 325 -7.40 29.72 6.88
CA ILE A 325 -6.00 29.27 6.83
C ILE A 325 -5.40 29.35 8.26
N PRO A 326 -4.66 28.33 8.73
CA PRO A 326 -3.95 28.41 10.01
C PRO A 326 -2.94 29.57 10.06
N ARG A 327 -2.79 30.20 11.22
CA ARG A 327 -1.89 31.33 11.45
C ARG A 327 -0.45 31.09 10.99
N PRO A 328 0.22 29.95 11.30
CA PRO A 328 1.59 29.71 10.83
C PRO A 328 1.71 29.69 9.30
N VAL A 329 0.67 29.22 8.61
CA VAL A 329 0.63 29.17 7.14
C VAL A 329 0.38 30.57 6.57
N GLN A 330 -0.49 31.38 7.19
CA GLN A 330 -0.64 32.78 6.81
C GLN A 330 0.67 33.56 6.97
N GLU A 331 1.39 33.34 8.07
CA GLU A 331 2.71 33.94 8.31
C GLU A 331 3.72 33.53 7.24
N GLU A 332 3.76 32.25 6.85
CA GLU A 332 4.62 31.77 5.75
C GLU A 332 4.26 32.42 4.41
N ILE A 333 2.97 32.54 4.08
CA ILE A 333 2.48 33.21 2.87
C ILE A 333 2.95 34.67 2.83
N ILE A 334 2.83 35.40 3.95
CA ILE A 334 3.23 36.81 4.05
C ILE A 334 4.75 36.96 3.96
N ASN A 335 5.51 36.17 4.74
CA ASN A 335 6.97 36.25 4.80
C ASN A 335 7.62 35.94 3.45
N LYS A 336 7.09 34.94 2.73
CA LYS A 336 7.55 34.57 1.39
C LYS A 336 6.92 35.43 0.29
N LYS A 337 6.02 36.36 0.60
CA LYS A 337 5.32 37.24 -0.35
C LYS A 337 4.61 36.45 -1.46
N LEU A 338 3.90 35.37 -1.10
CA LEU A 338 3.29 34.47 -2.06
C LEU A 338 2.04 35.09 -2.71
N GLU A 339 1.83 34.81 -4.00
CA GLU A 339 0.62 35.19 -4.74
C GLU A 339 -0.43 34.08 -4.63
N ILE A 340 -1.57 34.34 -3.98
CA ILE A 340 -2.59 33.30 -3.71
C ILE A 340 -3.78 33.41 -4.66
N TYR A 341 -4.15 32.29 -5.30
CA TYR A 341 -5.34 32.13 -6.12
C TYR A 341 -6.22 30.99 -5.59
N GLY A 342 -7.53 31.19 -5.54
CA GLY A 342 -8.50 30.23 -4.99
C GLY A 342 -9.62 29.89 -5.97
N ILE A 343 -10.15 28.67 -5.86
CA ILE A 343 -11.35 28.21 -6.57
C ILE A 343 -12.10 27.13 -5.79
N ASN A 344 -13.43 27.21 -5.72
CA ASN A 344 -14.29 26.13 -5.22
C ASN A 344 -14.47 25.05 -6.30
N ALA A 345 -13.44 24.20 -6.49
CA ALA A 345 -13.40 23.28 -7.62
C ALA A 345 -14.50 22.21 -7.58
N GLU A 346 -14.92 21.75 -6.39
CA GLU A 346 -16.03 20.80 -6.26
C GLU A 346 -17.37 21.42 -6.66
N LYS A 347 -17.62 22.69 -6.33
CA LYS A 347 -18.83 23.38 -6.76
C LYS A 347 -18.85 23.52 -8.28
N VAL A 348 -17.74 23.98 -8.88
CA VAL A 348 -17.60 24.06 -10.34
C VAL A 348 -17.79 22.69 -10.99
N ALA A 349 -17.24 21.62 -10.41
CA ALA A 349 -17.44 20.26 -10.91
C ALA A 349 -18.90 19.82 -10.85
N ARG A 350 -19.61 20.07 -9.74
CA ARG A 350 -21.04 19.74 -9.57
C ARG A 350 -21.91 20.49 -10.57
N ASP A 351 -21.71 21.81 -10.68
CA ASP A 351 -22.51 22.68 -11.54
C ASP A 351 -22.34 22.33 -13.03
N ASN A 352 -21.21 21.73 -13.40
CA ASN A 352 -20.91 21.27 -14.76
C ASN A 352 -21.15 19.76 -14.97
N GLY A 353 -21.78 19.06 -14.01
CA GLY A 353 -22.13 17.64 -14.14
C GLY A 353 -20.93 16.67 -14.12
N MET A 354 -19.79 17.09 -13.57
CA MET A 354 -18.56 16.31 -13.47
C MET A 354 -18.44 15.51 -12.15
N GLY A 355 -19.44 15.57 -11.28
CA GLY A 355 -19.44 14.92 -9.98
C GLY A 355 -18.39 15.53 -9.05
N THR A 356 -17.52 14.71 -8.48
CA THR A 356 -16.42 15.14 -7.58
C THR A 356 -15.07 15.30 -8.29
N ARG A 357 -15.03 15.29 -9.62
CA ARG A 357 -13.78 15.34 -10.40
C ARG A 357 -13.31 16.77 -10.63
N ILE A 358 -12.25 17.17 -9.93
CA ILE A 358 -11.66 18.52 -9.99
C ILE A 358 -10.46 18.64 -10.95
N ASN A 359 -9.98 17.53 -11.50
CA ASN A 359 -8.72 17.48 -12.24
C ASN A 359 -8.63 18.43 -13.44
N THR A 360 -9.66 18.50 -14.31
CA THR A 360 -9.68 19.43 -15.46
C THR A 360 -9.72 20.89 -15.02
N ILE A 361 -10.43 21.17 -13.92
CA ILE A 361 -10.59 22.51 -13.35
C ILE A 361 -9.23 22.99 -12.84
N MET A 362 -8.59 22.22 -11.95
CA MET A 362 -7.28 22.57 -11.39
C MET A 362 -6.18 22.65 -12.48
N GLN A 363 -6.24 21.79 -13.49
CA GLN A 363 -5.31 21.85 -14.63
C GLN A 363 -5.48 23.17 -15.41
N THR A 364 -6.72 23.60 -15.66
CA THR A 364 -7.02 24.85 -16.36
C THR A 364 -6.49 26.04 -15.58
N CYS A 365 -6.68 26.06 -14.26
CA CYS A 365 -6.11 27.07 -13.39
C CYS A 365 -4.58 27.11 -13.51
N PHE A 366 -3.89 25.97 -13.42
CA PHE A 366 -2.42 25.93 -13.57
C PHE A 366 -1.94 26.61 -14.85
N PHE A 367 -2.52 26.28 -16.00
CA PHE A 367 -2.14 26.90 -17.27
C PHE A 367 -2.46 28.40 -17.34
N ALA A 368 -3.52 28.86 -16.68
CA ALA A 368 -3.92 30.26 -16.69
C ALA A 368 -2.98 31.18 -15.89
N ILE A 369 -2.38 30.67 -14.80
CA ILE A 369 -1.61 31.50 -13.85
C ILE A 369 -0.15 31.07 -13.65
N SER A 370 0.31 29.92 -14.14
CA SER A 370 1.69 29.44 -13.94
C SER A 370 2.77 30.20 -14.70
N LYS A 371 2.40 31.06 -15.67
CA LYS A 371 3.31 31.82 -16.54
C LYS A 371 4.23 30.95 -17.43
N VAL A 372 4.02 29.62 -17.51
CA VAL A 372 4.80 28.72 -18.39
C VAL A 372 4.57 29.05 -19.86
N LEU A 373 3.31 29.34 -20.21
CA LEU A 373 2.89 29.74 -21.54
C LEU A 373 2.07 31.04 -21.43
N PRO A 374 2.05 31.87 -22.48
CA PRO A 374 1.09 32.97 -22.57
C PRO A 374 -0.34 32.44 -22.41
N ARG A 375 -1.16 33.15 -21.62
CA ARG A 375 -2.51 32.71 -21.20
C ARG A 375 -3.39 32.24 -22.37
N ASP A 376 -3.44 33.01 -23.45
CA ASP A 376 -4.29 32.69 -24.61
C ASP A 376 -3.83 31.41 -25.32
N LYS A 377 -2.51 31.27 -25.53
CA LYS A 377 -1.91 30.05 -26.09
C LYS A 377 -2.18 28.83 -25.21
N ALA A 378 -2.16 29.00 -23.89
CA ALA A 378 -2.40 27.93 -22.93
C ALA A 378 -3.86 27.42 -23.00
N ILE A 379 -4.84 28.34 -23.06
CA ILE A 379 -6.27 28.02 -23.18
C ILE A 379 -6.55 27.29 -24.50
N ASP A 380 -5.98 27.76 -25.61
CA ASP A 380 -6.14 27.12 -26.92
C ASP A 380 -5.60 25.69 -26.93
N LYS A 381 -4.40 25.45 -26.35
CA LYS A 381 -3.81 24.11 -26.25
C LYS A 381 -4.66 23.18 -25.37
N ILE A 382 -5.25 23.66 -24.28
CA ILE A 382 -6.17 22.87 -23.44
C ILE A 382 -7.41 22.46 -24.25
N LYS A 383 -8.09 23.42 -24.88
CA LYS A 383 -9.31 23.14 -25.66
C LYS A 383 -9.00 22.18 -26.83
N TYR A 384 -7.85 22.33 -27.48
CA TYR A 384 -7.37 21.38 -28.49
C TYR A 384 -7.16 19.96 -27.93
N SER A 385 -6.49 19.83 -26.78
CA SER A 385 -6.26 18.54 -26.10
C SER A 385 -7.56 17.86 -25.68
N ILE A 386 -8.54 18.61 -25.15
CA ILE A 386 -9.88 18.13 -24.81
C ILE A 386 -10.59 17.61 -26.07
N LYS A 387 -10.59 18.38 -27.16
CA LYS A 387 -11.20 17.94 -28.43
C LYS A 387 -10.57 16.65 -28.93
N LYS A 388 -9.24 16.54 -28.94
CA LYS A 388 -8.51 15.33 -29.36
C LYS A 388 -8.86 14.12 -28.48
N SER A 389 -8.96 14.32 -27.16
CA SER A 389 -9.20 13.26 -26.18
C SER A 389 -10.65 12.78 -26.15
N TYR A 390 -11.61 13.68 -26.36
CA TYR A 390 -13.04 13.43 -26.15
C TYR A 390 -13.90 13.46 -27.41
N ALA A 391 -13.34 13.78 -28.59
CA ALA A 391 -14.08 13.75 -29.87
C ALA A 391 -14.82 12.42 -30.10
N ARG A 392 -14.22 11.30 -29.69
CA ARG A 392 -14.82 9.96 -29.82
C ARG A 392 -15.99 9.69 -28.87
N LYS A 393 -16.22 10.54 -27.86
CA LYS A 393 -17.32 10.41 -26.89
C LYS A 393 -18.54 11.27 -27.25
N GLY A 394 -18.51 11.95 -28.40
CA GLY A 394 -19.58 12.82 -28.88
C GLY A 394 -19.36 14.30 -28.60
N GLU A 395 -19.94 15.14 -29.44
CA GLU A 395 -19.77 16.60 -29.42
C GLU A 395 -20.32 17.26 -28.16
N GLU A 396 -21.39 16.71 -27.58
CA GLU A 396 -21.97 17.18 -26.31
C GLU A 396 -20.98 17.04 -25.14
N VAL A 397 -20.21 15.95 -25.08
CA VAL A 397 -19.18 15.74 -24.06
C VAL A 397 -18.04 16.75 -24.23
N VAL A 398 -17.62 17.01 -25.47
CA VAL A 398 -16.59 18.03 -25.76
C VAL A 398 -17.07 19.41 -25.35
N ARG A 399 -18.31 19.79 -25.71
CA ARG A 399 -18.93 21.07 -25.37
C ARG A 399 -19.01 21.28 -23.86
N LYS A 400 -19.48 20.29 -23.10
CA LYS A 400 -19.51 20.34 -21.62
C LYS A 400 -18.12 20.53 -21.00
N ASN A 401 -17.09 19.92 -21.58
CA ASN A 401 -15.71 20.13 -21.11
C ASN A 401 -15.18 21.53 -21.46
N PHE A 402 -15.61 22.14 -22.57
CA PHE A 402 -15.27 23.54 -22.88
C PHE A 402 -15.97 24.51 -21.93
N GLU A 403 -17.26 24.31 -21.67
CA GLU A 403 -18.02 25.09 -20.67
C GLU A 403 -17.35 24.98 -19.30
N ALA A 404 -16.89 23.79 -18.91
CA ALA A 404 -16.15 23.61 -17.66
C ALA A 404 -14.84 24.43 -17.62
N VAL A 405 -14.09 24.52 -18.73
CA VAL A 405 -12.88 25.37 -18.84
C VAL A 405 -13.23 26.84 -18.67
N ASP A 406 -14.26 27.33 -19.38
CA ASP A 406 -14.64 28.74 -19.34
C ASP A 406 -15.20 29.12 -17.96
N ASN A 407 -16.07 28.28 -17.38
CA ASN A 407 -16.58 28.45 -16.03
C ASN A 407 -15.46 28.41 -14.98
N THR A 408 -14.43 27.59 -15.18
CA THR A 408 -13.26 27.56 -14.29
C THR A 408 -12.55 28.91 -14.25
N LEU A 409 -12.33 29.54 -15.41
CA LEU A 409 -11.65 30.83 -15.49
C LEU A 409 -12.44 31.97 -14.83
N ILE A 410 -13.77 31.90 -14.84
CA ILE A 410 -14.65 32.88 -14.18
C ILE A 410 -14.59 32.76 -12.65
N ASN A 411 -14.51 31.52 -12.16
CA ASN A 411 -14.53 31.18 -10.73
C ASN A 411 -13.13 31.17 -10.08
N LEU A 412 -12.06 31.26 -10.87
CA LEU A 412 -10.70 31.45 -10.35
C LEU A 412 -10.53 32.90 -9.86
N LYS A 413 -10.29 33.08 -8.57
CA LYS A 413 -10.13 34.39 -7.93
C LYS A 413 -8.73 34.53 -7.33
N GLN A 414 -8.19 35.75 -7.34
CA GLN A 414 -7.04 36.08 -6.53
C GLN A 414 -7.52 36.36 -5.11
N ILE A 415 -6.89 35.73 -4.11
CA ILE A 415 -7.18 35.95 -2.71
C ILE A 415 -6.27 37.09 -2.23
N ALA A 416 -6.85 38.15 -1.68
CA ALA A 416 -6.08 39.26 -1.13
C ALA A 416 -5.30 38.79 0.10
N VAL A 417 -3.98 39.05 0.11
CA VAL A 417 -3.08 38.72 1.24
C VAL A 417 -2.90 39.99 2.08
N PRO A 418 -3.40 40.05 3.33
CA PRO A 418 -3.17 41.16 4.24
C PRO A 418 -1.70 41.28 4.65
N ALA A 419 -1.33 42.44 5.20
CA ALA A 419 0.03 42.70 5.68
C ALA A 419 0.41 41.90 6.95
N GLN A 420 -0.58 41.38 7.69
CA GLN A 420 -0.40 40.63 8.92
C GLN A 420 -1.33 39.42 8.95
N ALA A 421 -0.92 38.35 9.62
CA ALA A 421 -1.76 37.17 9.82
C ALA A 421 -2.96 37.54 10.71
N THR A 422 -4.18 37.17 10.26
CA THR A 422 -5.46 37.46 10.93
C THR A 422 -6.01 36.27 11.69
N SER A 423 -5.62 35.04 11.31
CA SER A 423 -6.14 33.81 11.90
C SER A 423 -5.64 33.61 13.33
N THR A 424 -6.52 33.11 14.20
CA THR A 424 -6.19 32.66 15.56
C THR A 424 -5.94 31.15 15.62
N ARG A 425 -6.21 30.43 14.54
CA ARG A 425 -6.10 28.96 14.48
C ARG A 425 -4.65 28.53 14.31
N GLN A 426 -4.17 27.66 15.19
CA GLN A 426 -2.85 27.04 15.08
C GLN A 426 -2.90 25.78 14.21
N LEU A 427 -1.74 25.28 13.80
CA LEU A 427 -1.66 23.95 13.19
C LEU A 427 -2.07 22.89 14.23
N PRO A 428 -2.98 21.96 13.88
CA PRO A 428 -3.29 20.85 14.77
C PRO A 428 -2.06 19.96 14.97
N PRO A 429 -1.91 19.31 16.13
CA PRO A 429 -0.88 18.30 16.31
C PRO A 429 -1.13 17.12 15.37
N VAL A 430 -0.06 16.54 14.82
CA VAL A 430 -0.13 15.42 13.86
C VAL A 430 -0.75 14.18 14.51
N VAL A 431 -0.44 13.95 15.78
CA VAL A 431 -1.06 12.93 16.63
C VAL A 431 -1.41 13.54 17.99
N PRO A 432 -2.44 13.02 18.69
CA PRO A 432 -2.78 13.46 20.04
C PRO A 432 -1.64 13.29 21.06
N ALA A 433 -1.63 14.12 22.11
CA ALA A 433 -0.60 14.09 23.17
C ALA A 433 -0.60 12.81 24.02
N ASN A 434 -1.70 12.05 24.01
CA ASN A 434 -1.83 10.76 24.69
C ASN A 434 -1.39 9.56 23.82
N ALA A 435 -0.93 9.79 22.59
CA ALA A 435 -0.36 8.72 21.77
C ALA A 435 0.92 8.14 22.40
N PRO A 436 1.30 6.88 22.13
CA PRO A 436 2.56 6.31 22.63
C PRO A 436 3.79 7.11 22.19
N GLU A 437 4.87 7.07 22.98
CA GLU A 437 6.08 7.84 22.71
C GLU A 437 6.66 7.59 21.31
N PHE A 438 6.73 6.32 20.88
CA PHE A 438 7.18 5.97 19.52
C PHE A 438 6.28 6.61 18.45
N VAL A 439 4.96 6.66 18.70
CA VAL A 439 4.02 7.29 17.77
C VAL A 439 4.26 8.80 17.69
N GLN A 440 4.48 9.46 18.82
CA GLN A 440 4.75 10.90 18.87
C GLN A 440 6.10 11.29 18.23
N LYS A 441 7.15 10.51 18.49
CA LYS A 441 8.52 10.87 18.08
C LYS A 441 8.91 10.36 16.69
N VAL A 442 8.36 9.22 16.27
CA VAL A 442 8.74 8.54 15.02
C VAL A 442 7.59 8.54 14.01
N THR A 443 6.46 7.91 14.35
CA THR A 443 5.32 7.79 13.43
C THR A 443 4.78 9.14 12.99
N ALA A 444 4.65 10.10 13.91
CA ALA A 444 4.15 11.45 13.60
C ALA A 444 5.07 12.21 12.64
N MET A 445 6.39 12.07 12.77
CA MET A 445 7.35 12.68 11.85
C MET A 445 7.17 12.11 10.43
N MET A 446 6.99 10.79 10.31
CA MET A 446 6.73 10.15 9.02
C MET A 446 5.37 10.57 8.44
N MET A 447 4.32 10.64 9.26
CA MET A 447 2.98 11.11 8.85
C MET A 447 3.00 12.57 8.36
N ALA A 448 3.86 13.40 8.95
CA ALA A 448 4.07 14.81 8.59
C ALA A 448 4.97 15.00 7.36
N GLY A 449 5.39 13.92 6.67
CA GLY A 449 6.31 14.02 5.53
C GLY A 449 7.76 14.33 5.90
N ARG A 450 8.11 14.26 7.20
CA ARG A 450 9.44 14.56 7.76
C ARG A 450 10.21 13.30 8.17
N GLY A 451 9.87 12.16 7.58
CA GLY A 451 10.54 10.88 7.86
C GLY A 451 12.03 10.88 7.50
N ASP A 452 12.46 11.71 6.54
CA ASP A 452 13.87 11.87 6.18
C ASP A 452 14.74 12.51 7.27
N GLU A 453 14.12 13.20 8.25
CA GLU A 453 14.82 13.84 9.37
C GLU A 453 15.09 12.87 10.53
N LEU A 454 14.46 11.70 10.53
CA LEU A 454 14.64 10.70 11.58
C LEU A 454 16.07 10.14 11.54
N PRO A 455 16.79 10.15 12.67
CA PRO A 455 18.11 9.55 12.76
C PRO A 455 18.03 8.02 12.77
N VAL A 456 19.16 7.36 12.52
CA VAL A 456 19.27 5.89 12.55
C VAL A 456 18.85 5.32 13.91
N SER A 457 19.20 5.99 15.03
CA SER A 457 18.84 5.55 16.38
C SER A 457 17.33 5.53 16.67
N ALA A 458 16.53 6.24 15.88
CA ALA A 458 15.08 6.31 16.07
C ALA A 458 14.34 5.09 15.47
N LEU A 459 14.99 4.28 14.63
CA LEU A 459 14.38 3.19 13.91
C LEU A 459 14.73 1.82 14.52
N PRO A 460 13.80 0.84 14.51
CA PRO A 460 14.05 -0.49 15.04
C PRO A 460 15.08 -1.24 14.18
N VAL A 461 15.98 -1.99 14.84
CA VAL A 461 17.11 -2.69 14.19
C VAL A 461 16.70 -3.87 13.31
N ASP A 462 15.53 -4.45 13.56
CA ASP A 462 14.99 -5.63 12.88
C ASP A 462 13.75 -5.31 12.03
N GLY A 463 13.34 -4.03 11.98
CA GLY A 463 12.11 -3.62 11.30
C GLY A 463 10.81 -3.95 12.04
N THR A 464 10.86 -4.29 13.33
CA THR A 464 9.66 -4.50 14.14
C THR A 464 9.07 -3.17 14.61
N TYR A 465 7.88 -2.81 14.10
CA TYR A 465 7.16 -1.58 14.45
C TYR A 465 5.98 -1.84 15.38
N PRO A 466 5.52 -0.83 16.15
CA PRO A 466 4.33 -0.96 16.98
C PRO A 466 3.05 -1.26 16.17
N SER A 467 2.20 -2.09 16.76
CA SER A 467 0.82 -2.31 16.32
C SER A 467 -0.10 -1.16 16.75
N ALA A 468 -1.34 -1.16 16.24
CA ALA A 468 -2.42 -0.26 16.63
C ALA A 468 -2.09 1.22 16.41
N THR A 469 -1.35 1.58 15.36
CA THR A 469 -0.92 2.97 15.15
C THR A 469 -1.87 3.78 14.27
N THR A 470 -2.73 3.15 13.45
CA THR A 470 -3.73 3.87 12.64
C THR A 470 -4.78 4.60 13.47
N GLN A 471 -5.07 4.17 14.71
CA GLN A 471 -6.03 4.83 15.60
C GLN A 471 -5.65 6.29 15.91
N TRP A 472 -4.36 6.63 15.84
CA TRP A 472 -3.81 7.95 16.09
C TRP A 472 -3.77 8.84 14.83
N GLU A 473 -4.02 8.27 13.64
CA GLU A 473 -3.82 8.96 12.36
C GLU A 473 -4.90 10.02 12.08
N LYS A 474 -6.16 9.70 12.41
CA LYS A 474 -7.35 10.56 12.24
C LYS A 474 -7.32 11.37 10.93
N ARG A 475 -7.17 10.67 9.81
CA ARG A 475 -6.86 11.21 8.48
C ARG A 475 -7.76 12.35 8.01
N ASN A 476 -9.02 12.31 8.43
CA ASN A 476 -10.03 13.34 8.23
C ASN A 476 -10.32 13.68 6.76
N ILE A 477 -10.28 12.67 5.87
CA ILE A 477 -10.24 12.86 4.40
C ILE A 477 -11.60 13.02 3.72
N SER A 478 -12.71 12.66 4.36
CA SER A 478 -14.04 12.71 3.73
C SER A 478 -14.88 13.87 4.24
N ASN A 479 -15.41 14.70 3.34
CA ASN A 479 -16.35 15.79 3.69
C ASN A 479 -17.75 15.26 4.05
N PHE A 480 -18.11 14.08 3.56
CA PHE A 480 -19.41 13.45 3.81
C PHE A 480 -19.24 12.14 4.57
N VAL A 481 -19.98 11.99 5.66
CA VAL A 481 -19.88 10.84 6.57
C VAL A 481 -21.27 10.29 6.89
N PRO A 482 -21.40 9.00 7.23
CA PRO A 482 -22.68 8.44 7.59
C PRO A 482 -23.09 8.89 9.00
N ILE A 483 -24.33 9.35 9.15
CA ILE A 483 -24.95 9.77 10.41
C ILE A 483 -26.04 8.76 10.78
N TRP A 484 -26.01 8.29 12.02
CA TRP A 484 -26.96 7.30 12.55
C TRP A 484 -28.26 7.95 13.05
N GLU A 485 -29.38 7.27 12.79
CA GLU A 485 -30.74 7.62 13.23
C GLU A 485 -31.32 6.49 14.09
N PRO A 486 -31.29 6.65 15.44
CA PRO A 486 -31.67 5.61 16.39
C PRO A 486 -33.08 5.04 16.18
N GLU A 487 -34.06 5.91 15.92
CA GLU A 487 -35.49 5.54 15.85
C GLU A 487 -35.86 4.65 14.67
N ILE A 488 -35.03 4.62 13.61
CA ILE A 488 -35.25 3.78 12.42
C ILE A 488 -34.44 2.49 12.52
N CYS A 489 -33.41 2.45 13.38
CA CYS A 489 -32.40 1.41 13.38
C CYS A 489 -32.92 0.09 13.97
N ILE A 490 -32.85 -0.99 13.16
CA ILE A 490 -33.21 -2.36 13.59
C ILE A 490 -32.02 -3.14 14.19
N GLN A 491 -30.89 -2.48 14.45
CA GLN A 491 -29.72 -3.08 15.15
C GLN A 491 -29.16 -4.36 14.51
N CYS A 492 -29.21 -4.47 13.18
CA CYS A 492 -28.82 -5.70 12.46
C CYS A 492 -27.30 -5.92 12.32
N GLY A 493 -26.47 -4.88 12.51
CA GLY A 493 -25.00 -4.97 12.37
C GLY A 493 -24.46 -4.92 10.92
N ASN A 494 -25.31 -5.01 9.88
CA ASN A 494 -24.85 -5.05 8.48
C ASN A 494 -23.94 -3.86 8.09
N CYS A 495 -24.25 -2.66 8.58
CA CYS A 495 -23.44 -1.46 8.31
C CYS A 495 -22.01 -1.57 8.85
N SER A 496 -21.81 -2.20 10.02
CA SER A 496 -20.48 -2.47 10.58
C SER A 496 -19.79 -3.62 9.86
N MET A 497 -20.53 -4.68 9.52
CA MET A 497 -20.01 -5.86 8.81
C MET A 497 -19.35 -5.50 7.48
N VAL A 498 -20.01 -4.65 6.68
CA VAL A 498 -19.51 -4.24 5.35
C VAL A 498 -18.48 -3.12 5.40
N CYS A 499 -18.26 -2.49 6.55
CA CYS A 499 -17.40 -1.33 6.66
C CYS A 499 -15.94 -1.73 6.40
N PRO A 500 -15.30 -1.22 5.31
CA PRO A 500 -13.95 -1.64 4.94
C PRO A 500 -12.84 -1.02 5.82
N HIS A 501 -13.20 -0.13 6.74
CA HIS A 501 -12.24 0.61 7.57
C HIS A 501 -12.51 0.48 9.07
N GLY A 502 -13.47 -0.35 9.50
CA GLY A 502 -13.77 -0.53 10.92
C GLY A 502 -14.27 0.74 11.64
N VAL A 503 -14.87 1.68 10.89
CA VAL A 503 -15.30 3.00 11.41
C VAL A 503 -16.69 3.00 12.03
N ILE A 504 -17.47 1.93 11.86
CA ILE A 504 -18.82 1.81 12.44
C ILE A 504 -18.75 0.72 13.51
N ARG A 505 -19.01 1.10 14.76
CA ARG A 505 -18.94 0.21 15.93
C ARG A 505 -20.23 0.26 16.72
N SER A 506 -20.54 -0.83 17.40
CA SER A 506 -21.71 -0.92 18.27
C SER A 506 -21.36 -1.47 19.63
N LYS A 507 -21.93 -0.87 20.67
CA LYS A 507 -21.90 -1.37 22.05
C LYS A 507 -23.33 -1.45 22.59
N PHE A 508 -23.55 -2.36 23.52
CA PHE A 508 -24.70 -2.32 24.42
C PHE A 508 -24.22 -2.26 25.87
N TYR A 509 -24.95 -1.53 26.70
CA TYR A 509 -24.54 -1.21 28.07
C TYR A 509 -25.77 -0.82 28.90
N HIS A 510 -25.60 -0.78 30.22
CA HIS A 510 -26.68 -0.41 31.12
C HIS A 510 -26.95 1.10 31.05
N GLN A 511 -28.21 1.53 31.13
CA GLN A 511 -28.58 2.95 31.02
C GLN A 511 -27.89 3.86 32.05
N ALA A 512 -27.50 3.31 33.21
CA ALA A 512 -26.73 4.03 34.22
C ALA A 512 -25.37 4.55 33.69
N ASN A 513 -24.81 3.92 32.66
CA ASN A 513 -23.58 4.41 32.03
C ASN A 513 -23.79 5.71 31.23
N LEU A 514 -25.04 6.18 31.03
CA LEU A 514 -25.36 7.40 30.29
C LEU A 514 -25.34 8.68 31.14
N GLU A 515 -25.13 8.60 32.45
CA GLU A 515 -25.16 9.77 33.33
C GLU A 515 -24.18 10.87 32.92
N ALA A 516 -23.01 10.49 32.41
CA ALA A 516 -21.97 11.40 31.90
C ALA A 516 -21.98 11.57 30.37
N ALA A 517 -23.03 11.11 29.67
CA ALA A 517 -23.07 11.18 28.22
C ALA A 517 -23.16 12.64 27.71
N PRO A 518 -22.42 12.99 26.64
CA PRO A 518 -22.61 14.27 25.97
C PRO A 518 -24.07 14.49 25.53
N LYS A 519 -24.55 15.73 25.52
CA LYS A 519 -25.95 16.05 25.12
C LYS A 519 -26.31 15.55 23.73
N ALA A 520 -25.34 15.52 22.81
CA ALA A 520 -25.51 15.06 21.43
C ALA A 520 -25.33 13.54 21.27
N PHE A 521 -25.08 12.80 22.36
CA PHE A 521 -24.81 11.37 22.32
C PHE A 521 -26.08 10.59 22.02
N LYS A 522 -26.09 9.89 20.88
CA LYS A 522 -27.25 9.14 20.42
C LYS A 522 -27.27 7.75 21.03
N THR A 523 -28.48 7.28 21.37
CA THR A 523 -28.71 5.94 21.94
C THR A 523 -30.12 5.45 21.60
N ALA A 524 -30.31 4.15 21.45
CA ALA A 524 -31.59 3.46 21.32
C ALA A 524 -31.78 2.42 22.43
N PRO A 525 -33.01 2.03 22.82
CA PRO A 525 -33.25 0.81 23.58
C PRO A 525 -32.73 -0.41 22.82
N ILE A 526 -32.18 -1.44 23.48
CA ILE A 526 -31.79 -2.66 22.77
C ILE A 526 -33.03 -3.39 22.24
N ASP A 527 -32.95 -3.88 21.00
CA ASP A 527 -34.00 -4.72 20.40
C ASP A 527 -33.82 -6.17 20.86
N ALA A 528 -34.10 -6.41 22.14
CA ALA A 528 -34.07 -7.72 22.80
C ALA A 528 -35.12 -7.76 23.93
N ARG A 529 -35.94 -8.82 23.97
CA ARG A 529 -36.98 -8.98 25.00
C ARG A 529 -36.34 -9.17 26.38
N GLY A 530 -36.89 -8.49 27.40
CA GLY A 530 -36.50 -8.66 28.80
C GLY A 530 -35.33 -7.79 29.30
N PHE A 531 -34.86 -6.83 28.51
CA PHE A 531 -33.73 -5.96 28.85
C PHE A 531 -34.09 -4.45 28.76
N PRO A 532 -35.06 -3.95 29.54
CA PRO A 532 -35.56 -2.57 29.41
C PRO A 532 -34.51 -1.49 29.75
N ASP A 533 -33.59 -1.81 30.67
CA ASP A 533 -32.54 -0.88 31.13
C ASP A 533 -31.26 -0.95 30.28
N ILE A 534 -31.25 -1.74 29.20
CA ILE A 534 -30.10 -1.87 28.30
C ILE A 534 -30.26 -0.94 27.10
N ARG A 535 -29.20 -0.19 26.84
CA ARG A 535 -29.10 0.78 25.76
C ARG A 535 -28.11 0.28 24.72
N TYR A 536 -28.35 0.69 23.48
CA TYR A 536 -27.53 0.41 22.31
C TYR A 536 -27.08 1.72 21.67
N THR A 537 -25.83 1.77 21.24
CA THR A 537 -25.31 2.87 20.40
C THR A 537 -24.53 2.31 19.23
N LEU A 538 -24.81 2.86 18.04
CA LEU A 538 -23.99 2.70 16.84
C LEU A 538 -23.17 3.99 16.64
N GLN A 539 -21.89 3.94 16.96
CA GLN A 539 -20.98 5.08 16.83
C GLN A 539 -20.24 5.03 15.49
N VAL A 540 -20.08 6.20 14.85
CA VAL A 540 -19.31 6.36 13.62
C VAL A 540 -18.06 7.19 13.93
N TYR A 541 -16.90 6.65 13.58
CA TYR A 541 -15.60 7.32 13.70
C TYR A 541 -15.40 8.25 12.50
N LEU A 542 -15.85 9.50 12.63
CA LEU A 542 -16.00 10.41 11.49
C LEU A 542 -14.68 10.76 10.81
N GLU A 543 -13.61 10.96 11.59
CA GLU A 543 -12.29 11.36 11.07
C GLU A 543 -11.59 10.21 10.32
N ASP A 544 -11.94 8.97 10.65
CA ASP A 544 -11.39 7.78 9.99
C ASP A 544 -12.25 7.30 8.81
N CYS A 545 -13.45 7.87 8.63
CA CYS A 545 -14.38 7.51 7.58
C CYS A 545 -13.89 8.00 6.20
N THR A 546 -13.90 7.10 5.21
CA THR A 546 -13.55 7.41 3.82
C THR A 546 -14.76 7.83 2.95
N GLY A 547 -15.96 7.87 3.52
CA GLY A 547 -17.19 8.26 2.81
C GLY A 547 -17.64 7.29 1.70
N CYS A 548 -17.31 6.00 1.79
CA CYS A 548 -17.61 5.02 0.72
C CYS A 548 -19.09 4.65 0.54
N SER A 549 -19.98 5.10 1.44
CA SER A 549 -21.43 4.85 1.48
C SER A 549 -21.92 3.40 1.53
N LEU A 550 -21.03 2.39 1.56
CA LEU A 550 -21.44 0.96 1.63
C LEU A 550 -22.37 0.65 2.81
N CYS A 551 -22.13 1.28 3.95
CA CYS A 551 -22.96 1.14 5.16
C CYS A 551 -24.39 1.65 4.97
N VAL A 552 -24.57 2.71 4.17
CA VAL A 552 -25.88 3.26 3.80
C VAL A 552 -26.55 2.36 2.77
N GLU A 553 -25.81 1.90 1.76
CA GLU A 553 -26.36 1.01 0.73
C GLU A 553 -26.89 -0.30 1.32
N VAL A 554 -26.13 -0.95 2.21
CA VAL A 554 -26.54 -2.22 2.85
C VAL A 554 -27.65 -2.07 3.89
N CYS A 555 -27.92 -0.85 4.38
CA CYS A 555 -28.91 -0.65 5.44
C CYS A 555 -30.31 -1.07 4.97
N PRO A 556 -30.93 -2.10 5.60
CA PRO A 556 -32.25 -2.59 5.18
C PRO A 556 -33.39 -1.75 5.77
N ALA A 557 -33.14 -1.03 6.85
CA ALA A 557 -34.13 -0.22 7.54
C ALA A 557 -34.44 1.06 6.76
N LYS A 558 -35.72 1.35 6.57
CA LYS A 558 -36.25 2.51 5.83
C LYS A 558 -37.20 3.30 6.74
N SER A 559 -37.15 4.63 6.64
CA SER A 559 -38.11 5.51 7.30
C SER A 559 -39.52 5.23 6.77
N LYS A 560 -40.50 5.24 7.69
CA LYS A 560 -41.93 5.19 7.32
C LYS A 560 -42.45 6.56 6.85
N GLU A 561 -41.76 7.64 7.18
CA GLU A 561 -42.18 9.01 6.92
C GLU A 561 -41.49 9.63 5.70
N LYS A 562 -40.20 9.32 5.48
CA LYS A 562 -39.39 9.90 4.40
C LYS A 562 -38.93 8.82 3.42
N VAL A 563 -39.49 8.85 2.20
CA VAL A 563 -39.14 7.92 1.13
C VAL A 563 -37.64 8.01 0.80
N GLY A 564 -36.96 6.86 0.75
CA GLY A 564 -35.52 6.78 0.45
C GLY A 564 -34.59 7.05 1.62
N HIS A 565 -35.12 7.48 2.77
CA HIS A 565 -34.35 7.78 3.98
C HIS A 565 -34.17 6.51 4.84
N LYS A 566 -32.96 6.25 5.33
CA LYS A 566 -32.61 5.01 6.05
C LYS A 566 -32.23 5.27 7.51
N ALA A 567 -31.85 4.24 8.26
CA ALA A 567 -31.33 4.38 9.63
C ALA A 567 -29.90 4.94 9.71
N ILE A 568 -29.20 5.05 8.59
CA ILE A 568 -27.89 5.64 8.48
C ILE A 568 -27.78 6.30 7.11
N ASN A 569 -27.40 7.59 7.05
CA ASN A 569 -27.43 8.39 5.82
C ASN A 569 -26.18 9.27 5.71
N MET A 570 -25.71 9.53 4.49
CA MET A 570 -24.56 10.44 4.29
C MET A 570 -24.97 11.90 4.53
N ALA A 571 -24.18 12.64 5.32
CA ALA A 571 -24.36 14.07 5.55
C ALA A 571 -23.00 14.79 5.63
N LEU A 572 -23.01 16.13 5.58
CA LEU A 572 -21.82 16.95 5.73
C LEU A 572 -21.23 16.76 7.15
N LYS A 573 -19.91 16.56 7.22
CA LYS A 573 -19.19 16.28 8.48
C LYS A 573 -18.99 17.53 9.36
N GLU A 574 -18.65 18.67 8.76
CA GLU A 574 -18.27 19.91 9.48
C GLU A 574 -19.28 20.32 10.58
N PRO A 575 -20.61 20.33 10.34
CA PRO A 575 -21.57 20.79 11.36
C PRO A 575 -21.69 19.89 12.60
N VAL A 576 -21.21 18.65 12.53
CA VAL A 576 -21.37 17.64 13.60
C VAL A 576 -20.03 17.17 14.19
N LEU A 577 -18.91 17.53 13.57
CA LEU A 577 -17.59 16.96 13.89
C LEU A 577 -17.22 17.11 15.36
N ASP A 578 -17.36 18.30 15.95
CA ASP A 578 -16.93 18.54 17.34
C ASP A 578 -17.81 17.82 18.35
N ASN A 579 -19.13 17.79 18.13
CA ASN A 579 -20.05 16.99 18.94
C ASN A 579 -19.71 15.50 18.84
N GLU A 580 -19.39 15.01 17.65
CA GLU A 580 -19.09 13.61 17.42
C GLU A 580 -17.70 13.21 17.95
N ARG A 581 -16.71 14.11 17.98
CA ARG A 581 -15.44 13.86 18.69
C ARG A 581 -15.68 13.59 20.18
N ALA A 582 -16.52 14.40 20.83
CA ALA A 582 -16.90 14.19 22.23
C ALA A 582 -17.69 12.87 22.40
N ASN A 583 -18.61 12.57 21.49
CA ASN A 583 -19.38 11.32 21.50
C ASN A 583 -18.48 10.08 21.34
N ILE A 584 -17.49 10.12 20.44
CA ILE A 584 -16.53 9.03 20.22
C ILE A 584 -15.70 8.81 21.48
N GLY A 585 -15.14 9.87 22.08
CA GLY A 585 -14.37 9.75 23.32
C GLY A 585 -15.19 9.16 24.47
N PHE A 586 -16.47 9.55 24.60
CA PHE A 586 -17.39 8.92 25.55
C PHE A 586 -17.69 7.46 25.22
N PHE A 587 -17.94 7.14 23.94
CA PHE A 587 -18.20 5.77 23.47
C PHE A 587 -17.03 4.82 23.74
N GLU A 588 -15.80 5.30 23.61
CA GLU A 588 -14.59 4.53 23.94
C GLU A 588 -14.49 4.25 25.44
N GLY A 589 -14.97 5.15 26.29
CA GLY A 589 -15.05 4.95 27.74
C GLY A 589 -16.16 4.00 28.21
N LEU A 590 -17.11 3.65 27.35
CA LEU A 590 -18.16 2.67 27.69
C LEU A 590 -17.57 1.26 27.80
N PRO A 591 -18.12 0.41 28.70
CA PRO A 591 -17.61 -0.95 28.89
C PRO A 591 -17.67 -1.75 27.59
N GLU A 592 -16.58 -2.47 27.30
CA GLU A 592 -16.56 -3.43 26.19
C GLU A 592 -17.49 -4.61 26.49
N VAL A 593 -18.10 -5.15 25.43
CA VAL A 593 -18.94 -6.34 25.56
C VAL A 593 -18.05 -7.54 25.85
N ASP A 594 -18.35 -8.25 26.94
CA ASP A 594 -17.68 -9.51 27.25
C ASP A 594 -17.84 -10.49 26.09
N ARG A 595 -16.71 -10.90 25.50
CA ARG A 595 -16.65 -11.86 24.40
C ARG A 595 -17.38 -13.16 24.72
N GLY A 596 -17.37 -13.62 25.97
CA GLY A 596 -18.08 -14.81 26.41
C GLY A 596 -19.61 -14.70 26.35
N ARG A 597 -20.14 -13.48 26.20
CA ARG A 597 -21.59 -13.19 26.08
C ARG A 597 -22.02 -12.86 24.65
N VAL A 598 -21.08 -12.86 23.69
CA VAL A 598 -21.37 -12.59 22.29
C VAL A 598 -21.85 -13.86 21.59
N ASP A 599 -22.92 -13.73 20.81
CA ASP A 599 -23.35 -14.78 19.90
C ASP A 599 -22.52 -14.75 18.61
N PHE A 600 -21.55 -15.67 18.51
CA PHE A 600 -20.72 -15.83 17.33
C PHE A 600 -21.47 -16.43 16.14
N SER A 601 -22.72 -16.90 16.31
CA SER A 601 -23.48 -17.53 15.23
C SER A 601 -24.21 -16.54 14.33
N THR A 602 -24.34 -15.28 14.72
CA THR A 602 -25.08 -14.27 13.96
C THR A 602 -24.22 -13.07 13.58
N VAL A 603 -24.51 -12.49 12.41
CA VAL A 603 -23.86 -11.23 11.98
C VAL A 603 -24.02 -10.14 13.03
N ARG A 604 -25.23 -9.99 13.60
CA ARG A 604 -25.54 -9.03 14.67
C ARG A 604 -24.61 -9.23 15.88
N GLY A 605 -24.50 -10.46 16.37
CA GLY A 605 -23.70 -10.76 17.56
C GLY A 605 -22.22 -10.39 17.39
N VAL A 606 -21.60 -10.83 16.30
CA VAL A 606 -20.17 -10.57 16.02
C VAL A 606 -19.84 -9.07 15.90
N GLN A 607 -20.80 -8.22 15.51
CA GLN A 607 -20.55 -6.78 15.41
C GLN A 607 -20.47 -6.05 16.77
N PHE A 608 -20.77 -6.73 17.89
CA PHE A 608 -20.49 -6.22 19.23
C PHE A 608 -19.02 -6.40 19.63
N LEU A 609 -18.25 -7.17 18.88
CA LEU A 609 -16.82 -7.32 19.12
C LEU A 609 -16.04 -6.14 18.53
N PRO A 610 -15.08 -5.57 19.27
CA PRO A 610 -14.21 -4.54 18.71
C PRO A 610 -13.42 -5.12 17.52
N PRO A 611 -13.37 -4.44 16.37
CA PRO A 611 -12.52 -4.85 15.27
C PRO A 611 -11.04 -4.64 15.65
N LEU A 612 -10.22 -5.68 15.50
CA LEU A 612 -8.76 -5.60 15.70
C LEU A 612 -8.00 -5.37 14.38
N PHE A 613 -8.73 -4.97 13.34
CA PHE A 613 -8.21 -4.46 12.08
C PHE A 613 -9.02 -3.19 11.73
N GLU A 614 -8.41 -2.02 11.89
CA GLU A 614 -9.10 -0.73 11.86
C GLU A 614 -8.34 0.34 11.08
N PHE A 615 -9.08 1.21 10.40
CA PHE A 615 -8.60 2.44 9.77
C PHE A 615 -7.46 2.25 8.75
N SER A 616 -7.44 1.09 8.08
CA SER A 616 -6.39 0.74 7.11
C SER A 616 -6.25 1.72 5.93
N GLY A 617 -5.07 1.69 5.28
CA GLY A 617 -4.78 2.47 4.07
C GLY A 617 -5.48 2.00 2.78
N ALA A 618 -6.47 1.09 2.88
CA ALA A 618 -7.16 0.51 1.73
C ALA A 618 -8.06 1.52 0.99
N CYS A 619 -8.46 1.14 -0.23
CA CYS A 619 -9.33 1.95 -1.06
C CYS A 619 -10.67 2.29 -0.37
N SER A 620 -11.25 3.46 -0.64
CA SER A 620 -12.63 3.76 -0.24
C SER A 620 -13.59 2.74 -0.87
N GLY A 621 -14.28 1.95 -0.03
CA GLY A 621 -15.13 0.85 -0.49
C GLY A 621 -14.38 -0.43 -0.86
N CYS A 622 -13.18 -0.69 -0.34
CA CYS A 622 -12.41 -1.89 -0.65
C CYS A 622 -13.19 -3.20 -0.38
N GLY A 623 -13.13 -4.16 -1.30
CA GLY A 623 -13.76 -5.48 -1.16
C GLY A 623 -12.95 -6.54 -0.41
N GLU A 624 -11.73 -6.24 0.02
CA GLU A 624 -10.86 -7.18 0.75
C GLU A 624 -11.01 -7.02 2.28
N THR A 625 -10.89 -5.78 2.77
CA THR A 625 -10.77 -5.49 4.21
C THR A 625 -11.98 -5.86 5.08
N PRO A 626 -13.24 -5.92 4.61
CA PRO A 626 -14.34 -6.46 5.43
C PRO A 626 -14.10 -7.90 5.90
N TYR A 627 -13.44 -8.74 5.08
CA TYR A 627 -13.08 -10.11 5.46
C TYR A 627 -11.96 -10.13 6.50
N VAL A 628 -10.95 -9.29 6.36
CA VAL A 628 -9.84 -9.17 7.33
C VAL A 628 -10.33 -8.59 8.67
N LYS A 629 -11.26 -7.64 8.62
CA LYS A 629 -11.95 -7.12 9.81
C LYS A 629 -12.70 -8.23 10.54
N LEU A 630 -13.49 -9.02 9.80
CA LEU A 630 -14.21 -10.16 10.38
C LEU A 630 -13.25 -11.16 11.02
N LEU A 631 -12.15 -11.50 10.32
CA LEU A 631 -11.09 -12.37 10.84
C LEU A 631 -10.57 -11.88 12.20
N SER A 632 -10.26 -10.59 12.28
CA SER A 632 -9.75 -9.95 13.49
C SER A 632 -10.76 -9.94 14.65
N GLN A 633 -12.06 -9.80 14.36
CA GLN A 633 -13.12 -9.83 15.38
C GLN A 633 -13.27 -11.24 15.97
N LEU A 634 -13.26 -12.25 15.11
CA LEU A 634 -13.49 -13.63 15.51
C LEU A 634 -12.31 -14.20 16.31
N PHE A 635 -11.07 -14.06 15.82
CA PHE A 635 -9.92 -14.79 16.36
C PHE A 635 -8.75 -13.90 16.80
N GLY A 636 -8.90 -12.57 16.71
CA GLY A 636 -7.78 -11.64 16.78
C GLY A 636 -6.98 -11.66 18.09
N ASP A 637 -7.55 -12.13 19.19
CA ASP A 637 -6.86 -12.23 20.48
C ASP A 637 -5.84 -13.39 20.55
N ARG A 638 -5.82 -14.27 19.55
CA ARG A 638 -4.89 -15.42 19.41
C ARG A 638 -4.44 -15.66 17.95
N LEU A 639 -4.57 -14.63 17.11
CA LEU A 639 -4.34 -14.70 15.66
C LEU A 639 -2.86 -14.48 15.31
N LEU A 640 -2.31 -15.36 14.49
CA LEU A 640 -1.04 -15.19 13.78
C LEU A 640 -1.34 -15.05 12.29
N VAL A 641 -0.89 -13.97 11.66
CA VAL A 641 -1.14 -13.67 10.24
C VAL A 641 0.17 -13.73 9.46
N ALA A 642 0.30 -14.73 8.60
CA ALA A 642 1.27 -14.75 7.51
C ALA A 642 0.62 -14.14 6.27
N ASN A 643 1.09 -12.95 5.87
CA ASN A 643 0.46 -12.20 4.79
C ASN A 643 1.34 -12.15 3.54
N ALA A 644 0.81 -12.56 2.39
CA ALA A 644 1.53 -12.49 1.11
C ALA A 644 1.68 -11.04 0.67
N THR A 645 2.75 -10.73 -0.08
CA THR A 645 2.89 -9.40 -0.67
C THR A 645 1.77 -9.13 -1.69
N GLY A 646 1.06 -8.01 -1.55
CA GLY A 646 -0.10 -7.67 -2.37
C GLY A 646 -0.87 -6.50 -1.79
N CYS A 647 -2.13 -6.30 -2.20
CA CYS A 647 -2.98 -5.27 -1.58
C CYS A 647 -2.99 -5.40 -0.05
N SER A 648 -3.13 -6.64 0.44
CA SER A 648 -3.27 -6.95 1.85
C SER A 648 -2.05 -6.61 2.69
N SER A 649 -0.84 -6.78 2.15
CA SER A 649 0.35 -6.32 2.87
C SER A 649 0.49 -4.80 2.83
N ILE A 650 0.10 -4.16 1.73
CA ILE A 650 0.17 -2.70 1.61
C ILE A 650 -0.81 -2.00 2.55
N TYR A 651 -2.09 -2.38 2.59
CA TYR A 651 -3.00 -1.76 3.56
C TYR A 651 -2.82 -2.30 4.99
N GLY A 652 -2.17 -3.47 5.14
CA GLY A 652 -2.05 -4.22 6.39
C GLY A 652 -0.76 -3.97 7.17
N GLY A 653 0.31 -3.48 6.56
CA GLY A 653 1.61 -3.35 7.22
C GLY A 653 2.54 -2.31 6.59
N ASN A 654 1.99 -1.30 5.92
CA ASN A 654 2.79 -0.24 5.32
C ASN A 654 3.02 0.94 6.28
N GLN A 655 4.27 1.28 6.51
CA GLN A 655 4.66 2.41 7.36
C GLN A 655 4.10 3.75 6.83
N PRO A 656 3.73 4.69 7.71
CA PRO A 656 4.09 4.73 9.13
C PRO A 656 3.04 4.18 10.11
N THR A 657 1.87 3.75 9.60
CA THR A 657 0.75 3.31 10.46
C THR A 657 0.29 1.89 10.13
N THR A 658 -0.03 1.12 11.17
CA THR A 658 -0.43 -0.28 11.12
C THR A 658 -1.86 -0.44 11.65
N PRO A 659 -2.77 -1.14 10.92
CA PRO A 659 -4.18 -1.25 11.28
C PRO A 659 -4.50 -2.37 12.28
N TRP A 660 -3.54 -3.24 12.60
CA TRP A 660 -3.74 -4.36 13.51
C TRP A 660 -3.76 -3.84 14.95
N SER A 661 -4.93 -3.88 15.59
CA SER A 661 -5.15 -3.28 16.91
C SER A 661 -5.01 -4.30 18.04
N ILE A 662 -5.05 -3.81 19.27
CA ILE A 662 -5.05 -4.60 20.51
C ILE A 662 -6.36 -4.39 21.25
N ASN A 663 -6.87 -5.44 21.88
CA ASN A 663 -8.05 -5.35 22.73
C ASN A 663 -7.71 -4.78 24.12
N SER A 664 -8.73 -4.57 24.95
CA SER A 664 -8.59 -4.08 26.33
C SER A 664 -7.79 -5.01 27.26
N GLU A 665 -7.57 -6.27 26.87
CA GLU A 665 -6.73 -7.24 27.60
C GLU A 665 -5.26 -7.21 27.12
N GLY A 666 -4.89 -6.29 26.22
CA GLY A 666 -3.55 -6.15 25.66
C GLY A 666 -3.20 -7.18 24.59
N ARG A 667 -4.20 -7.82 23.98
CA ARG A 667 -4.04 -8.93 23.03
C ARG A 667 -4.52 -8.53 21.65
N GLY A 668 -3.81 -8.95 20.61
CA GLY A 668 -4.18 -8.67 19.23
C GLY A 668 -3.42 -9.53 18.23
N PRO A 669 -3.70 -9.36 16.93
CA PRO A 669 -3.06 -10.13 15.88
C PRO A 669 -1.56 -9.85 15.81
N ALA A 670 -0.75 -10.92 15.76
CA ALA A 670 0.65 -10.81 15.33
C ALA A 670 0.69 -10.98 13.81
N TRP A 671 1.26 -9.99 13.11
CA TRP A 671 1.25 -9.93 11.66
C TRP A 671 2.67 -9.86 11.11
N SER A 672 2.92 -10.57 10.01
CA SER A 672 4.16 -10.46 9.27
C SER A 672 3.94 -10.71 7.77
N ASN A 673 4.75 -10.07 6.94
CA ASN A 673 4.86 -10.32 5.51
C ASN A 673 6.30 -10.75 5.21
N SER A 674 6.48 -12.00 4.76
CA SER A 674 7.76 -12.48 4.23
C SER A 674 7.93 -11.98 2.79
N LEU A 675 7.54 -12.78 1.78
CA LEU A 675 7.63 -12.42 0.37
C LEU A 675 6.28 -12.59 -0.33
N PHE A 676 6.30 -12.52 -1.67
CA PHE A 676 5.10 -12.73 -2.48
C PHE A 676 4.85 -14.22 -2.73
N GLU A 677 5.92 -14.99 -2.94
CA GLU A 677 5.92 -16.37 -3.40
C GLU A 677 5.78 -17.40 -2.27
N ASP A 678 6.25 -17.09 -1.05
CA ASP A 678 6.50 -18.07 0.02
C ASP A 678 5.47 -18.04 1.16
N ASN A 679 4.39 -17.28 1.01
CA ASN A 679 3.52 -16.99 2.15
C ASN A 679 2.84 -18.23 2.74
N ALA A 680 2.58 -19.26 1.93
CA ALA A 680 2.00 -20.50 2.43
C ALA A 680 3.00 -21.22 3.34
N GLU A 681 4.23 -21.37 2.85
CA GLU A 681 5.37 -21.99 3.53
C GLU A 681 5.73 -21.20 4.80
N PHE A 682 5.67 -19.87 4.74
CA PHE A 682 5.88 -18.99 5.87
C PHE A 682 4.84 -19.21 6.98
N GLY A 683 3.55 -19.26 6.62
CA GLY A 683 2.48 -19.60 7.55
C GLY A 683 2.56 -21.02 8.10
N LEU A 684 3.01 -21.99 7.28
CA LEU A 684 3.31 -23.34 7.75
C LEU A 684 4.44 -23.32 8.79
N GLY A 685 5.47 -22.49 8.59
CA GLY A 685 6.52 -22.26 9.58
C GLY A 685 5.98 -21.78 10.94
N PHE A 686 5.00 -20.88 10.95
CA PHE A 686 4.31 -20.46 12.18
C PHE A 686 3.61 -21.64 12.86
N ARG A 687 2.90 -22.48 12.09
CA ARG A 687 2.21 -23.66 12.62
C ARG A 687 3.18 -24.68 13.22
N LEU A 688 4.26 -25.00 12.52
CA LEU A 688 5.28 -25.93 13.00
C LEU A 688 5.95 -25.42 14.28
N THR A 689 6.21 -24.12 14.35
CA THR A 689 6.78 -23.48 15.56
C THR A 689 5.80 -23.56 16.74
N ALA A 690 4.53 -23.23 16.52
CA ALA A 690 3.50 -23.30 17.56
C ALA A 690 3.29 -24.74 18.05
N ASP A 691 3.30 -25.73 17.16
CA ASP A 691 3.24 -27.16 17.51
C ASP A 691 4.42 -27.56 18.39
N LYS A 692 5.65 -27.18 17.98
CA LYS A 692 6.85 -27.58 18.72
C LYS A 692 6.96 -26.90 20.08
N HIS A 693 6.58 -25.63 20.18
CA HIS A 693 6.53 -24.95 21.47
C HIS A 693 5.46 -25.51 22.39
N LEU A 694 4.31 -25.93 21.87
CA LEU A 694 3.29 -26.59 22.68
C LEU A 694 3.77 -27.96 23.20
N GLU A 695 4.41 -28.76 22.36
CA GLU A 695 5.04 -30.03 22.76
C GLU A 695 6.04 -29.78 23.90
N TYR A 696 6.96 -28.83 23.71
CA TYR A 696 7.97 -28.51 24.72
C TYR A 696 7.37 -27.95 26.02
N ALA A 697 6.35 -27.10 25.93
CA ALA A 697 5.63 -26.62 27.11
C ALA A 697 5.00 -27.75 27.91
N ARG A 698 4.43 -28.77 27.24
CA ARG A 698 3.84 -29.96 27.87
C ARG A 698 4.89 -30.83 28.57
N GLU A 699 6.06 -31.00 27.98
CA GLU A 699 7.19 -31.70 28.61
C GLU A 699 7.65 -30.99 29.88
N LEU A 700 7.82 -29.66 29.82
CA LEU A 700 8.21 -28.85 30.98
C LEU A 700 7.13 -28.86 32.07
N LEU A 701 5.85 -28.77 31.72
CA LEU A 701 4.75 -28.89 32.68
C LEU A 701 4.81 -30.21 33.46
N LYS A 702 4.98 -31.34 32.76
CA LYS A 702 5.11 -32.66 33.40
C LYS A 702 6.34 -32.73 34.30
N ALA A 703 7.46 -32.16 33.86
CA ALA A 703 8.71 -32.16 34.62
C ALA A 703 8.66 -31.28 35.88
N LEU A 704 7.82 -30.25 35.88
CA LEU A 704 7.61 -29.30 36.98
C LEU A 704 6.39 -29.66 37.84
N ALA A 705 5.60 -30.69 37.47
CA ALA A 705 4.37 -31.07 38.16
C ALA A 705 4.49 -31.22 39.68
N PRO A 706 5.59 -31.78 40.25
CA PRO A 706 5.76 -31.86 41.70
C PRO A 706 5.81 -30.51 42.42
N GLN A 707 6.13 -29.44 41.71
CA GLN A 707 6.33 -28.09 42.25
C GLN A 707 5.13 -27.17 42.01
N ILE A 708 4.43 -27.34 40.88
CA ILE A 708 3.31 -26.48 40.47
C ILE A 708 1.92 -27.10 40.66
N GLY A 709 1.87 -28.40 40.98
CA GLY A 709 0.66 -29.17 41.24
C GLY A 709 0.20 -30.01 40.03
N GLN A 710 -0.02 -31.31 40.26
CA GLN A 710 -0.42 -32.26 39.21
C GLN A 710 -1.78 -31.92 38.58
N GLU A 711 -2.76 -31.53 39.41
CA GLU A 711 -4.11 -31.17 38.93
C GLU A 711 -4.07 -30.03 37.91
N LEU A 712 -3.34 -28.95 38.21
CA LEU A 712 -3.18 -27.82 37.27
C LEU A 712 -2.50 -28.26 35.97
N VAL A 713 -1.50 -29.15 36.05
CA VAL A 713 -0.79 -29.68 34.88
C VAL A 713 -1.73 -30.47 33.98
N ASP A 714 -2.51 -31.38 34.54
CA ASP A 714 -3.46 -32.20 33.79
C ASP A 714 -4.53 -31.31 33.14
N ASP A 715 -5.08 -30.37 33.92
CA ASP A 715 -6.06 -29.38 33.46
C ASP A 715 -5.55 -28.50 32.31
N LEU A 716 -4.26 -28.15 32.30
CA LEU A 716 -3.63 -27.37 31.23
C LEU A 716 -3.41 -28.19 29.96
N ILE A 717 -3.07 -29.47 30.10
CA ILE A 717 -2.70 -30.36 28.99
C ILE A 717 -3.95 -30.85 28.24
N GLU A 718 -4.99 -31.21 28.99
CA GLU A 718 -6.22 -31.85 28.50
C GLU A 718 -7.34 -30.87 28.14
N ALA A 719 -7.12 -29.56 28.36
CA ALA A 719 -8.10 -28.53 28.06
C ALA A 719 -8.54 -28.55 26.59
N GLU A 720 -9.84 -28.77 26.37
CA GLU A 720 -10.50 -28.44 25.12
C GLU A 720 -10.42 -26.93 24.87
N GLN A 721 -10.30 -26.52 23.60
CA GLN A 721 -10.16 -25.11 23.19
C GLN A 721 -10.93 -24.84 21.89
N VAL A 722 -12.18 -25.30 21.82
CA VAL A 722 -13.03 -25.21 20.62
C VAL A 722 -13.91 -23.96 20.66
N THR A 723 -14.43 -23.58 21.83
CA THR A 723 -15.26 -22.38 22.00
C THR A 723 -14.50 -21.22 22.66
N GLU A 724 -15.05 -20.01 22.56
CA GLU A 724 -14.49 -18.82 23.24
C GLU A 724 -14.42 -19.03 24.77
N ILE A 725 -15.41 -19.70 25.37
CA ILE A 725 -15.43 -19.98 26.81
C ILE A 725 -14.26 -20.89 27.19
N ASP A 726 -13.96 -21.89 26.38
CA ASP A 726 -12.87 -22.83 26.63
C ASP A 726 -11.51 -22.13 26.58
N VAL A 727 -11.30 -21.27 25.58
CA VAL A 727 -10.10 -20.45 25.45
C VAL A 727 -9.94 -19.50 26.65
N ARG A 728 -11.02 -18.89 27.14
CA ARG A 728 -10.97 -18.03 28.35
C ARG A 728 -10.59 -18.83 29.60
N ARG A 729 -11.16 -20.03 29.80
CA ARG A 729 -10.78 -20.91 30.91
C ARG A 729 -9.31 -21.30 30.84
N GLN A 730 -8.83 -21.69 29.66
CA GLN A 730 -7.41 -22.02 29.46
C GLN A 730 -6.50 -20.83 29.77
N ARG A 731 -6.89 -19.61 29.40
CA ARG A 731 -6.13 -18.40 29.72
C ARG A 731 -6.04 -18.13 31.22
N HIS A 732 -7.10 -18.40 31.99
CA HIS A 732 -7.04 -18.30 33.44
C HIS A 732 -6.05 -19.32 34.03
N ARG A 733 -6.07 -20.57 33.56
CA ARG A 733 -5.08 -21.59 33.97
C ARG A 733 -3.65 -21.18 33.63
N VAL A 734 -3.42 -20.64 32.43
CA VAL A 734 -2.09 -20.14 32.01
C VAL A 734 -1.64 -18.95 32.87
N ALA A 735 -2.57 -18.05 33.24
CA ALA A 735 -2.26 -16.95 34.15
C ALA A 735 -1.88 -17.45 35.54
N GLU A 736 -2.60 -18.44 36.09
CA GLU A 736 -2.25 -19.10 37.35
C GLU A 736 -0.86 -19.76 37.27
N LEU A 737 -0.61 -20.53 36.21
CA LEU A 737 0.70 -21.14 35.94
C LEU A 737 1.81 -20.10 35.98
N LYS A 738 1.66 -18.99 35.25
CA LYS A 738 2.67 -17.93 35.18
C LYS A 738 2.96 -17.29 36.55
N GLN A 739 2.01 -17.27 37.47
CA GLN A 739 2.29 -16.82 38.84
C GLN A 739 3.07 -17.87 39.63
N LYS A 740 2.65 -19.13 39.61
CA LYS A 740 3.38 -20.23 40.29
C LYS A 740 4.82 -20.36 39.82
N LEU A 741 5.08 -20.21 38.52
CA LEU A 741 6.43 -20.30 37.96
C LEU A 741 7.40 -19.25 38.50
N LYS A 742 6.92 -18.09 38.97
CA LYS A 742 7.77 -17.05 39.58
C LYS A 742 8.24 -17.42 40.98
N GLU A 743 7.51 -18.31 41.66
CA GLU A 743 7.79 -18.74 43.04
C GLU A 743 8.68 -19.98 43.09
N VAL A 744 8.81 -20.70 41.96
CA VAL A 744 9.61 -21.92 41.86
C VAL A 744 11.03 -21.61 41.37
N ALA A 745 12.01 -21.91 42.22
CA ALA A 745 13.44 -21.76 41.91
C ALA A 745 13.98 -22.96 41.11
N ASP A 746 13.60 -23.04 39.83
CA ASP A 746 14.08 -24.05 38.88
C ASP A 746 14.40 -23.38 37.52
N PRO A 747 15.59 -23.59 36.91
CA PRO A 747 15.93 -22.97 35.62
C PRO A 747 14.93 -23.26 34.49
N ARG A 748 14.20 -24.37 34.57
CA ARG A 748 13.16 -24.74 33.60
C ARG A 748 11.94 -23.82 33.67
N THR A 749 11.70 -23.12 34.78
CA THR A 749 10.57 -22.19 34.90
C THR A 749 10.72 -21.00 33.96
N ALA A 750 11.94 -20.49 33.78
CA ALA A 750 12.22 -19.40 32.82
C ALA A 750 11.93 -19.84 31.37
N GLN A 751 12.28 -21.08 31.03
CA GLN A 751 12.02 -21.66 29.70
C GLN A 751 10.52 -21.85 29.48
N LEU A 752 9.79 -22.42 30.45
CA LEU A 752 8.35 -22.58 30.35
C LEU A 752 7.64 -21.22 30.30
N LEU A 753 8.08 -20.24 31.09
CA LEU A 753 7.50 -18.89 31.09
C LEU A 753 7.59 -18.22 29.71
N ALA A 754 8.69 -18.41 28.99
CA ALA A 754 8.89 -17.86 27.64
C ALA A 754 7.92 -18.42 26.60
N ILE A 755 7.40 -19.64 26.80
CA ILE A 755 6.52 -20.34 25.84
C ILE A 755 5.13 -20.67 26.41
N ALA A 756 4.83 -20.32 27.67
CA ALA A 756 3.60 -20.71 28.34
C ALA A 756 2.33 -20.23 27.60
N ASP A 757 2.41 -19.12 26.88
CA ASP A 757 1.28 -18.64 26.08
C ASP A 757 0.95 -19.55 24.88
N GLN A 758 1.80 -20.51 24.53
CA GLN A 758 1.54 -21.51 23.49
C GLN A 758 0.61 -22.63 23.98
N LEU A 759 0.33 -22.72 25.28
CA LEU A 759 -0.72 -23.57 25.85
C LEU A 759 -2.13 -23.11 25.44
N VAL A 760 -2.26 -21.88 24.95
CA VAL A 760 -3.47 -21.37 24.28
C VAL A 760 -3.36 -21.63 22.78
N ARG A 761 -4.36 -22.30 22.18
CA ARG A 761 -4.36 -22.65 20.74
C ARG A 761 -4.22 -21.40 19.87
N ARG A 762 -3.13 -21.29 19.13
CA ARG A 762 -2.89 -20.24 18.13
C ARG A 762 -3.70 -20.49 16.87
N SER A 763 -4.39 -19.45 16.37
CA SER A 763 -5.09 -19.47 15.10
C SER A 763 -4.14 -18.94 14.02
N VAL A 764 -3.61 -19.84 13.20
CA VAL A 764 -2.66 -19.49 12.12
C VAL A 764 -3.43 -19.23 10.83
N TRP A 765 -3.35 -18.00 10.34
CA TRP A 765 -4.00 -17.56 9.10
C TRP A 765 -3.00 -17.10 8.06
N ILE A 766 -3.15 -17.63 6.86
CA ILE A 766 -2.33 -17.35 5.70
C ILE A 766 -3.18 -16.51 4.73
N VAL A 767 -2.91 -15.22 4.68
CA VAL A 767 -3.75 -14.22 4.02
C VAL A 767 -3.08 -13.72 2.75
N GLY A 768 -3.78 -13.72 1.62
CA GLY A 768 -3.22 -13.16 0.38
C GLY A 768 -4.25 -12.95 -0.71
N GLY A 769 -3.82 -12.32 -1.81
CA GLY A 769 -4.65 -12.10 -2.99
C GLY A 769 -4.59 -13.25 -4.00
N ASP A 770 -5.38 -13.14 -5.07
CA ASP A 770 -5.43 -14.17 -6.10
C ASP A 770 -4.11 -14.36 -6.85
N GLY A 771 -3.34 -13.29 -7.07
CA GLY A 771 -2.03 -13.40 -7.73
C GLY A 771 -0.98 -14.20 -6.95
N TRP A 772 -1.13 -14.32 -5.63
CA TRP A 772 -0.31 -15.22 -4.84
C TRP A 772 -0.82 -16.66 -4.99
N ALA A 773 -2.07 -16.91 -4.58
CA ALA A 773 -2.59 -18.27 -4.43
C ALA A 773 -2.79 -19.01 -5.76
N TYR A 774 -3.14 -18.29 -6.83
CA TYR A 774 -3.39 -18.91 -8.14
C TYR A 774 -2.12 -19.04 -8.96
N ASP A 775 -1.17 -18.12 -8.78
CA ASP A 775 0.02 -17.97 -9.63
C ASP A 775 1.32 -18.26 -8.89
N ILE A 776 2.00 -17.25 -8.34
CA ILE A 776 3.41 -17.35 -7.92
C ILE A 776 3.61 -18.28 -6.71
N GLY A 777 2.70 -18.25 -5.74
CA GLY A 777 2.74 -19.11 -4.55
C GLY A 777 1.84 -20.33 -4.65
N SER A 778 1.34 -20.65 -5.86
CA SER A 778 0.35 -21.73 -6.00
C SER A 778 0.87 -23.11 -5.66
N SER A 779 2.15 -23.40 -5.88
CA SER A 779 2.80 -24.63 -5.43
C SER A 779 2.96 -24.68 -3.92
N GLY A 780 3.27 -23.55 -3.29
CA GLY A 780 3.35 -23.43 -1.83
C GLY A 780 1.99 -23.69 -1.18
N VAL A 781 0.93 -23.04 -1.69
CA VAL A 781 -0.45 -23.28 -1.25
C VAL A 781 -0.83 -24.75 -1.39
N ASP A 782 -0.56 -25.35 -2.56
CA ASP A 782 -0.82 -26.78 -2.80
C ASP A 782 -0.11 -27.68 -1.79
N HIS A 783 1.19 -27.46 -1.54
CA HIS A 783 1.98 -28.24 -0.58
C HIS A 783 1.46 -28.10 0.85
N VAL A 784 1.08 -26.88 1.26
CA VAL A 784 0.56 -26.62 2.61
C VAL A 784 -0.80 -27.27 2.80
N LEU A 785 -1.70 -27.21 1.81
CA LEU A 785 -2.98 -27.92 1.86
C LEU A 785 -2.77 -29.44 1.92
N ALA A 786 -1.80 -29.99 1.19
CA ALA A 786 -1.47 -31.41 1.23
C ALA A 786 -0.89 -31.87 2.57
N SER A 787 -0.32 -30.96 3.38
CA SER A 787 0.39 -31.30 4.63
C SER A 787 -0.51 -31.84 5.75
N GLY A 788 -1.84 -31.61 5.67
CA GLY A 788 -2.79 -31.98 6.72
C GLY A 788 -2.71 -31.15 8.01
N ARG A 789 -1.85 -30.12 8.06
CA ARG A 789 -1.66 -29.27 9.25
C ARG A 789 -2.82 -28.28 9.45
N ASP A 790 -3.10 -27.97 10.72
CA ASP A 790 -4.14 -27.01 11.15
C ASP A 790 -3.74 -25.56 10.82
N VAL A 791 -4.02 -25.15 9.59
CA VAL A 791 -3.79 -23.78 9.08
C VAL A 791 -4.99 -23.31 8.26
N ASN A 792 -5.26 -22.01 8.30
CA ASN A 792 -6.37 -21.39 7.59
C ASN A 792 -5.86 -20.48 6.48
N ILE A 793 -6.19 -20.76 5.23
CA ILE A 793 -5.83 -19.94 4.08
C ILE A 793 -7.02 -19.06 3.67
N LEU A 794 -6.84 -17.74 3.67
CA LEU A 794 -7.80 -16.77 3.15
C LEU A 794 -7.26 -16.13 1.88
N VAL A 795 -7.91 -16.44 0.75
CA VAL A 795 -7.61 -15.84 -0.55
C VAL A 795 -8.68 -14.79 -0.87
N MET A 796 -8.28 -13.52 -0.87
CA MET A 796 -9.12 -12.40 -1.28
C MET A 796 -9.01 -12.25 -2.79
N ASP A 797 -9.95 -12.86 -3.50
CA ASP A 797 -9.90 -13.03 -4.94
C ASP A 797 -10.48 -11.79 -5.64
N THR A 798 -9.57 -10.95 -6.11
CA THR A 798 -9.90 -9.78 -6.94
C THR A 798 -9.86 -10.09 -8.43
N GLU A 799 -9.52 -11.33 -8.79
CA GLU A 799 -9.36 -11.81 -10.16
C GLU A 799 -8.35 -11.05 -11.03
N VAL A 800 -7.46 -10.24 -10.43
CA VAL A 800 -6.37 -9.52 -11.08
C VAL A 800 -5.28 -9.21 -10.05
N TYR A 801 -4.07 -8.87 -10.51
CA TYR A 801 -3.03 -8.35 -9.60
C TYR A 801 -3.36 -6.89 -9.26
N SER A 802 -4.23 -6.70 -8.27
CA SER A 802 -4.78 -5.40 -7.91
C SER A 802 -3.71 -4.40 -7.42
N ASN A 803 -2.61 -4.84 -6.82
CA ASN A 803 -1.54 -3.96 -6.33
C ASN A 803 -0.72 -3.33 -7.45
N THR A 804 -0.27 -4.15 -8.39
CA THR A 804 0.66 -3.74 -9.45
C THR A 804 -0.05 -3.09 -10.65
N GLY A 805 -1.34 -2.77 -10.50
CA GLY A 805 -2.12 -2.02 -11.48
C GLY A 805 -2.94 -2.87 -12.44
N GLY A 806 -3.45 -4.03 -12.01
CA GLY A 806 -4.45 -4.82 -12.74
C GLY A 806 -3.87 -5.71 -13.85
N GLN A 807 -2.81 -6.45 -13.56
CA GLN A 807 -2.31 -7.51 -14.43
C GLN A 807 -3.25 -8.73 -14.37
N MET A 808 -3.29 -9.47 -15.48
CA MET A 808 -3.98 -10.75 -15.56
C MET A 808 -3.36 -11.75 -14.57
N SER A 809 -4.21 -12.50 -13.87
CA SER A 809 -3.87 -13.66 -13.05
C SER A 809 -4.53 -14.92 -13.62
N LYS A 810 -4.14 -16.11 -13.15
CA LYS A 810 -4.90 -17.34 -13.45
C LYS A 810 -6.33 -17.32 -12.87
N SER A 811 -6.59 -16.40 -11.93
CA SER A 811 -7.92 -16.13 -11.40
C SER A 811 -8.77 -15.21 -12.28
N THR A 812 -8.17 -14.47 -13.21
CA THR A 812 -8.90 -13.59 -14.15
C THR A 812 -9.91 -14.41 -14.97
N PRO A 813 -11.17 -13.95 -15.08
CA PRO A 813 -12.19 -14.66 -15.83
C PRO A 813 -12.08 -14.48 -17.34
N LEU A 814 -12.70 -15.40 -18.08
CA LEU A 814 -12.77 -15.37 -19.53
C LEU A 814 -13.47 -14.08 -20.00
N GLY A 815 -12.90 -13.41 -21.01
CA GLY A 815 -13.42 -12.16 -21.56
C GLY A 815 -13.00 -10.88 -20.84
N ALA A 816 -12.46 -10.97 -19.62
CA ALA A 816 -12.01 -9.77 -18.90
C ALA A 816 -10.71 -9.23 -19.48
N VAL A 817 -10.64 -7.90 -19.63
CA VAL A 817 -9.45 -7.15 -20.07
C VAL A 817 -8.60 -6.79 -18.86
N ALA A 818 -7.31 -7.11 -18.95
CA ALA A 818 -6.29 -6.76 -17.97
C ALA A 818 -4.95 -6.53 -18.69
N LYS A 819 -3.91 -6.04 -17.99
CA LYS A 819 -2.57 -6.03 -18.57
C LYS A 819 -2.13 -7.49 -18.84
N PHE A 820 -1.50 -7.74 -19.99
CA PHE A 820 -1.23 -9.08 -20.55
C PHE A 820 -2.46 -9.87 -21.03
N ALA A 821 -3.66 -9.27 -21.00
CA ALA A 821 -4.89 -9.81 -21.59
C ALA A 821 -5.71 -8.69 -22.25
N ALA A 822 -5.07 -7.85 -23.07
CA ALA A 822 -5.67 -6.65 -23.65
C ALA A 822 -6.87 -6.94 -24.58
N ALA A 823 -6.89 -8.11 -25.22
CA ALA A 823 -7.97 -8.57 -26.08
C ALA A 823 -9.04 -9.41 -25.35
N GLY A 824 -9.07 -9.33 -24.01
CA GLY A 824 -9.82 -10.24 -23.14
C GLY A 824 -9.09 -11.56 -22.94
N LYS A 825 -9.14 -12.09 -21.71
CA LYS A 825 -8.55 -13.41 -21.42
C LYS A 825 -9.31 -14.52 -22.16
N GLN A 826 -8.56 -15.35 -22.89
CA GLN A 826 -9.12 -16.38 -23.78
C GLN A 826 -9.34 -17.73 -23.08
N VAL A 827 -8.82 -17.89 -21.86
CA VAL A 827 -8.93 -19.13 -21.09
C VAL A 827 -9.74 -18.91 -19.81
N GLY A 828 -10.46 -19.95 -19.38
CA GLY A 828 -11.25 -19.93 -18.16
C GLY A 828 -10.45 -19.63 -16.90
N LYS A 829 -11.16 -19.29 -15.82
CA LYS A 829 -10.59 -19.13 -14.47
C LYS A 829 -10.10 -20.50 -13.97
N LYS A 830 -8.89 -20.57 -13.40
CA LYS A 830 -8.40 -21.77 -12.69
C LYS A 830 -9.33 -22.06 -11.50
N ASP A 831 -9.85 -23.27 -11.38
CA ASP A 831 -10.74 -23.64 -10.26
C ASP A 831 -9.93 -24.19 -9.08
N LEU A 832 -9.46 -23.29 -8.22
CA LEU A 832 -8.68 -23.64 -7.04
C LEU A 832 -9.52 -24.39 -5.99
N ALA A 833 -10.84 -24.18 -5.94
CA ALA A 833 -11.71 -24.88 -5.00
C ALA A 833 -11.74 -26.39 -5.31
N LEU A 834 -11.97 -26.76 -6.59
CA LEU A 834 -11.96 -28.15 -7.00
C LEU A 834 -10.59 -28.83 -6.83
N GLN A 835 -9.50 -28.08 -7.03
CA GLN A 835 -8.15 -28.60 -6.76
C GLN A 835 -7.97 -28.95 -5.28
N ALA A 836 -8.35 -28.05 -4.37
CA ALA A 836 -8.27 -28.29 -2.94
C ALA A 836 -9.19 -29.43 -2.47
N ILE A 837 -10.43 -29.49 -2.98
CA ILE A 837 -11.38 -30.58 -2.66
C ILE A 837 -10.83 -31.95 -3.07
N SER A 838 -10.01 -32.02 -4.12
CA SER A 838 -9.47 -33.29 -4.62
C SER A 838 -8.58 -34.04 -3.60
N TYR A 839 -8.02 -33.34 -2.61
CA TYR A 839 -7.28 -33.94 -1.50
C TYR A 839 -8.17 -34.74 -0.53
N GLY A 840 -9.45 -34.38 -0.41
CA GLY A 840 -10.42 -35.04 0.48
C GLY A 840 -10.34 -34.62 1.96
N ASN A 841 -9.22 -34.07 2.43
CA ASN A 841 -8.99 -33.65 3.82
C ASN A 841 -8.80 -32.13 3.99
N VAL A 842 -9.22 -31.33 3.02
CA VAL A 842 -9.14 -29.86 3.06
C VAL A 842 -10.54 -29.28 3.21
N TYR A 843 -10.78 -28.43 4.21
CA TYR A 843 -12.01 -27.64 4.26
C TYR A 843 -11.95 -26.56 3.16
N VAL A 844 -12.99 -26.41 2.35
CA VAL A 844 -13.00 -25.43 1.24
C VAL A 844 -14.28 -24.61 1.27
N ALA A 845 -14.20 -23.29 1.19
CA ALA A 845 -15.37 -22.42 1.04
C ALA A 845 -15.16 -21.37 -0.05
N ARG A 846 -16.22 -21.10 -0.82
CA ARG A 846 -16.34 -19.90 -1.66
C ARG A 846 -17.38 -18.98 -1.05
N ILE A 847 -16.96 -17.75 -0.76
CA ILE A 847 -17.79 -16.78 -0.04
C ILE A 847 -17.88 -15.47 -0.82
N ALA A 848 -18.96 -14.72 -0.60
CA ALA A 848 -19.14 -13.35 -1.08
C ALA A 848 -19.99 -12.57 -0.07
N LEU A 849 -19.36 -11.67 0.69
CA LEU A 849 -19.97 -10.95 1.80
C LEU A 849 -21.15 -10.08 1.35
N GLY A 850 -21.06 -9.47 0.16
CA GLY A 850 -22.16 -8.68 -0.40
C GLY A 850 -23.37 -9.51 -0.86
N ALA A 851 -23.20 -10.82 -1.03
CA ALA A 851 -24.29 -11.71 -1.42
C ALA A 851 -24.92 -12.41 -0.21
N ASN A 852 -24.10 -12.95 0.70
CA ASN A 852 -24.59 -13.62 1.91
C ASN A 852 -23.58 -13.48 3.08
N PRO A 853 -23.76 -12.48 3.96
CA PRO A 853 -22.86 -12.27 5.09
C PRO A 853 -22.97 -13.37 6.16
N GLN A 854 -24.13 -14.04 6.27
CA GLN A 854 -24.32 -15.13 7.22
C GLN A 854 -23.56 -16.40 6.79
N GLN A 855 -23.57 -16.73 5.50
CA GLN A 855 -22.77 -17.82 4.94
C GLN A 855 -21.27 -17.54 5.08
N THR A 856 -20.86 -16.28 4.88
CA THR A 856 -19.48 -15.85 5.11
C THR A 856 -19.06 -16.11 6.56
N LEU A 857 -19.87 -15.69 7.54
CA LEU A 857 -19.59 -15.93 8.95
C LEU A 857 -19.50 -17.43 9.28
N LEU A 858 -20.43 -18.23 8.76
CA LEU A 858 -20.43 -19.68 8.96
C LEU A 858 -19.15 -20.32 8.43
N ALA A 859 -18.72 -19.97 7.22
CA ALA A 859 -17.51 -20.51 6.61
C ALA A 859 -16.23 -20.20 7.42
N PHE A 860 -16.11 -18.99 7.97
CA PHE A 860 -14.98 -18.63 8.84
C PHE A 860 -14.95 -19.48 10.11
N ARG A 861 -16.10 -19.72 10.73
CA ARG A 861 -16.20 -20.52 11.95
C ARG A 861 -15.91 -21.99 11.70
N GLU A 862 -16.46 -22.56 10.63
CA GLU A 862 -16.22 -23.95 10.26
C GLU A 862 -14.75 -24.19 9.87
N ALA A 863 -14.15 -23.29 9.07
CA ALA A 863 -12.75 -23.37 8.68
C ALA A 863 -11.82 -23.37 9.91
N GLU A 864 -12.05 -22.47 10.86
CA GLU A 864 -11.18 -22.35 12.04
C GLU A 864 -11.34 -23.51 13.02
N ALA A 865 -12.55 -24.04 13.14
CA ALA A 865 -12.85 -25.20 13.98
C ALA A 865 -12.36 -26.51 13.36
N TYR A 866 -12.13 -26.57 12.04
CA TYR A 866 -11.66 -27.76 11.36
C TYR A 866 -10.21 -28.08 11.77
N PRO A 867 -9.91 -29.26 12.35
CA PRO A 867 -8.57 -29.63 12.78
C PRO A 867 -7.75 -30.14 11.58
N GLY A 868 -7.42 -29.23 10.67
CA GLY A 868 -6.72 -29.52 9.42
C GLY A 868 -6.62 -28.29 8.52
N PRO A 869 -6.20 -28.46 7.25
CA PRO A 869 -6.03 -27.35 6.33
C PRO A 869 -7.38 -26.84 5.85
N SER A 870 -7.53 -25.51 5.86
CA SER A 870 -8.73 -24.81 5.42
C SER A 870 -8.41 -23.80 4.32
N LEU A 871 -9.25 -23.69 3.29
CA LEU A 871 -9.15 -22.73 2.20
C LEU A 871 -10.46 -21.96 2.02
N ILE A 872 -10.42 -20.66 2.24
CA ILE A 872 -11.51 -19.73 1.98
C ILE A 872 -11.16 -18.87 0.76
N LEU A 873 -11.97 -18.95 -0.28
CA LEU A 873 -11.91 -18.09 -1.46
C LEU A 873 -12.99 -17.01 -1.35
N ALA A 874 -12.58 -15.76 -1.13
CA ALA A 874 -13.48 -14.64 -0.90
C ALA A 874 -13.54 -13.74 -2.13
N TYR A 875 -14.73 -13.56 -2.73
CA TYR A 875 -14.87 -12.61 -3.83
C TYR A 875 -14.67 -11.17 -3.33
N SER A 876 -13.68 -10.49 -3.89
CA SER A 876 -13.29 -9.15 -3.47
C SER A 876 -13.36 -8.18 -4.65
N HIS A 877 -14.45 -7.43 -4.75
CA HIS A 877 -14.60 -6.37 -5.73
C HIS A 877 -13.49 -5.31 -5.59
N CYS A 878 -13.03 -4.75 -6.71
CA CYS A 878 -11.86 -3.88 -6.74
C CYS A 878 -12.04 -2.70 -7.72
N ILE A 879 -11.35 -1.59 -7.45
CA ILE A 879 -11.27 -0.45 -8.40
C ILE A 879 -10.74 -0.88 -9.78
N ALA A 880 -9.94 -1.95 -9.85
CA ALA A 880 -9.41 -2.50 -11.09
C ALA A 880 -10.50 -3.12 -11.99
N HIS A 881 -11.67 -3.44 -11.44
CA HIS A 881 -12.84 -3.87 -12.22
C HIS A 881 -13.47 -2.69 -12.98
N GLY A 882 -13.21 -1.47 -12.51
CA GLY A 882 -13.79 -0.23 -13.05
C GLY A 882 -15.29 -0.15 -12.79
N ILE A 883 -15.69 -0.39 -11.54
CA ILE A 883 -17.05 -0.28 -11.04
C ILE A 883 -17.21 0.98 -10.17
N ASN A 884 -18.46 1.39 -9.92
CA ASN A 884 -18.73 2.34 -8.84
C ASN A 884 -18.58 1.59 -7.50
N MET A 885 -17.55 1.94 -6.72
CA MET A 885 -17.26 1.27 -5.44
C MET A 885 -18.38 1.42 -4.40
N GLN A 886 -19.24 2.44 -4.51
CA GLN A 886 -20.45 2.57 -3.67
C GLN A 886 -21.44 1.42 -3.92
N ARG A 887 -21.41 0.80 -5.11
CA ARG A 887 -22.23 -0.33 -5.54
C ARG A 887 -21.47 -1.65 -5.50
N GLY A 888 -20.34 -1.70 -4.77
CA GLY A 888 -19.47 -2.87 -4.71
C GLY A 888 -20.17 -4.13 -4.21
N LEU A 889 -21.03 -4.01 -3.19
CA LEU A 889 -21.81 -5.12 -2.63
C LEU A 889 -22.85 -5.65 -3.63
N ASP A 890 -23.57 -4.75 -4.32
CA ASP A 890 -24.50 -5.11 -5.38
C ASP A 890 -23.81 -5.92 -6.48
N GLN A 891 -22.56 -5.55 -6.83
CA GLN A 891 -21.79 -6.29 -7.82
C GLN A 891 -21.37 -7.68 -7.33
N GLN A 892 -21.09 -7.87 -6.02
CA GLN A 892 -20.88 -9.21 -5.46
C GLN A 892 -22.17 -10.05 -5.53
N TYR A 893 -23.32 -9.45 -5.19
CA TYR A 893 -24.61 -10.11 -5.29
C TYR A 893 -24.90 -10.56 -6.74
N LEU A 894 -24.65 -9.69 -7.74
CA LEU A 894 -24.78 -10.02 -9.15
C LEU A 894 -23.79 -11.10 -9.62
N ALA A 895 -22.58 -11.16 -9.03
CA ALA A 895 -21.63 -12.23 -9.31
C ALA A 895 -22.19 -13.60 -8.89
N VAL A 896 -22.87 -13.68 -7.74
CA VAL A 896 -23.53 -14.91 -7.29
C VAL A 896 -24.77 -15.22 -8.13
N GLU A 897 -25.65 -14.23 -8.35
CA GLU A 897 -26.90 -14.43 -9.12
C GLU A 897 -26.66 -14.81 -10.58
N SER A 898 -25.50 -14.47 -11.17
CA SER A 898 -25.12 -14.87 -12.53
C SER A 898 -24.45 -16.25 -12.61
N GLY A 899 -24.12 -16.88 -11.47
CA GLY A 899 -23.28 -18.09 -11.44
C GLY A 899 -21.79 -17.83 -11.72
N HIS A 900 -21.38 -16.57 -11.87
CA HIS A 900 -19.96 -16.20 -11.96
C HIS A 900 -19.19 -16.60 -10.70
N TRP A 901 -19.84 -16.46 -9.54
CA TRP A 901 -19.30 -16.82 -8.23
C TRP A 901 -20.29 -17.64 -7.39
N PRO A 902 -20.47 -18.95 -7.64
CA PRO A 902 -21.29 -19.79 -6.78
C PRO A 902 -20.73 -19.86 -5.35
N LEU A 903 -21.62 -19.84 -4.36
CA LEU A 903 -21.27 -19.99 -2.94
C LEU A 903 -21.30 -21.48 -2.59
N VAL A 904 -20.20 -21.99 -2.04
CA VAL A 904 -20.05 -23.40 -1.69
C VAL A 904 -19.29 -23.55 -0.38
N ARG A 905 -19.55 -24.66 0.32
CA ARG A 905 -18.71 -25.17 1.41
C ARG A 905 -18.48 -26.66 1.22
N TYR A 906 -17.27 -27.10 1.48
CA TYR A 906 -16.87 -28.49 1.51
C TYR A 906 -16.25 -28.76 2.89
N ASN A 907 -16.94 -29.53 3.72
CA ASN A 907 -16.49 -29.88 5.07
C ASN A 907 -16.16 -31.37 5.15
N PRO A 908 -14.87 -31.76 5.15
CA PRO A 908 -14.48 -33.17 5.25
C PRO A 908 -15.00 -33.88 6.50
N ALA A 909 -15.25 -33.16 7.60
CA ALA A 909 -15.59 -33.75 8.89
C ALA A 909 -16.96 -34.45 8.87
N VAL A 910 -17.94 -33.91 8.13
CA VAL A 910 -19.30 -34.50 8.09
C VAL A 910 -19.37 -35.78 7.25
N ARG A 911 -18.32 -36.09 6.49
CA ARG A 911 -18.25 -37.34 5.74
C ARG A 911 -18.23 -38.56 6.67
N GLU A 912 -17.65 -38.43 7.86
CA GLU A 912 -17.56 -39.52 8.84
C GLU A 912 -18.95 -39.94 9.38
N SER A 913 -19.93 -39.03 9.38
CA SER A 913 -21.34 -39.33 9.68
C SER A 913 -22.16 -39.79 8.45
N GLY A 914 -21.52 -39.97 7.29
CA GLY A 914 -22.18 -40.37 6.03
C GLY A 914 -22.86 -39.23 5.27
N GLU A 915 -22.80 -38.01 5.80
CA GLU A 915 -23.39 -36.82 5.16
C GLU A 915 -22.57 -36.35 3.95
N ASN A 916 -23.22 -35.62 3.04
CA ASN A 916 -22.52 -35.04 1.91
C ASN A 916 -21.63 -33.87 2.40
N PRO A 917 -20.29 -33.96 2.27
CA PRO A 917 -19.40 -32.89 2.67
C PRO A 917 -19.56 -31.63 1.82
N PHE A 918 -20.10 -31.71 0.59
CA PHE A 918 -20.25 -30.59 -0.34
C PHE A 918 -21.65 -29.98 -0.27
N ILE A 919 -21.72 -28.71 0.12
CA ILE A 919 -22.93 -27.89 0.21
C ILE A 919 -22.85 -26.75 -0.81
N LEU A 920 -23.86 -26.66 -1.67
CA LEU A 920 -24.05 -25.54 -2.60
C LEU A 920 -25.00 -24.51 -1.95
N ASP A 921 -24.42 -23.47 -1.34
CA ASP A 921 -25.17 -22.48 -0.55
C ASP A 921 -25.91 -21.43 -1.41
N SER A 922 -25.48 -21.23 -2.66
CA SER A 922 -26.16 -20.33 -3.60
C SER A 922 -27.26 -21.05 -4.40
N GLY A 923 -28.34 -20.35 -4.74
CA GLY A 923 -29.35 -20.85 -5.69
C GLY A 923 -28.90 -20.81 -7.15
N ARG A 924 -29.62 -21.51 -8.04
CA ARG A 924 -29.36 -21.55 -9.49
C ARG A 924 -29.20 -20.14 -10.10
N PRO A 925 -28.32 -19.96 -11.10
CA PRO A 925 -28.14 -18.66 -11.78
C PRO A 925 -29.47 -18.10 -12.29
N LYS A 926 -29.78 -16.86 -11.93
CA LYS A 926 -31.04 -16.17 -12.28
C LYS A 926 -30.86 -15.10 -13.37
N ILE A 927 -29.62 -14.68 -13.63
CA ILE A 927 -29.29 -13.69 -14.66
C ILE A 927 -28.17 -14.20 -15.57
N PRO A 928 -28.11 -13.75 -16.85
CA PRO A 928 -27.00 -14.09 -17.72
C PRO A 928 -25.71 -13.37 -17.30
N LEU A 929 -24.55 -13.99 -17.56
CA LEU A 929 -23.21 -13.45 -17.30
C LEU A 929 -23.05 -12.03 -17.81
N LYS A 930 -23.54 -11.75 -19.02
CA LYS A 930 -23.46 -10.44 -19.68
C LYS A 930 -24.03 -9.31 -18.82
N LYS A 931 -25.10 -9.57 -18.05
CA LYS A 931 -25.74 -8.57 -17.16
C LYS A 931 -24.85 -8.20 -15.97
N TYR A 932 -24.06 -9.14 -15.46
CA TYR A 932 -23.02 -8.88 -14.45
C TYR A 932 -21.79 -8.21 -15.07
N ALA A 933 -21.25 -8.81 -16.14
CA ALA A 933 -19.97 -8.41 -16.75
C ALA A 933 -20.02 -6.97 -17.29
N TYR A 934 -21.13 -6.58 -17.92
CA TYR A 934 -21.29 -5.22 -18.46
C TYR A 934 -21.71 -4.18 -17.42
N ASN A 935 -21.53 -4.45 -16.12
CA ASN A 935 -21.42 -3.40 -15.11
C ASN A 935 -19.96 -2.94 -14.92
N GLU A 936 -19.00 -3.68 -15.45
CA GLU A 936 -17.57 -3.47 -15.19
C GLU A 936 -16.84 -2.97 -16.45
N VAL A 937 -16.00 -1.95 -16.29
CA VAL A 937 -15.22 -1.41 -17.41
C VAL A 937 -14.28 -2.46 -18.02
N ARG A 938 -13.77 -3.39 -17.19
CA ARG A 938 -12.88 -4.47 -17.66
C ARG A 938 -13.49 -5.40 -18.72
N TYR A 939 -14.82 -5.43 -18.87
CA TYR A 939 -15.49 -6.12 -19.99
C TYR A 939 -15.95 -5.15 -21.07
N LYS A 940 -16.48 -3.98 -20.68
CA LYS A 940 -16.98 -2.97 -21.63
C LYS A 940 -15.93 -2.50 -22.62
N VAL A 941 -14.68 -2.35 -22.19
CA VAL A 941 -13.59 -1.89 -23.07
C VAL A 941 -13.48 -2.81 -24.28
N LEU A 942 -13.52 -4.13 -24.09
CA LEU A 942 -13.46 -5.08 -25.20
C LEU A 942 -14.69 -4.98 -26.10
N ALA A 943 -15.88 -4.85 -25.52
CA ALA A 943 -17.11 -4.67 -26.29
C ALA A 943 -17.07 -3.43 -27.19
N HIS A 944 -16.31 -2.39 -26.81
CA HIS A 944 -16.09 -1.21 -27.64
C HIS A 944 -14.96 -1.38 -28.68
N THR A 945 -13.84 -2.00 -28.30
CA THR A 945 -12.67 -2.10 -29.18
C THR A 945 -12.74 -3.25 -30.17
N ASN A 946 -13.39 -4.36 -29.79
CA ASN A 946 -13.60 -5.54 -30.63
C ASN A 946 -14.93 -6.24 -30.26
N PRO A 947 -16.07 -5.72 -30.75
CA PRO A 947 -17.41 -6.22 -30.39
C PRO A 947 -17.63 -7.71 -30.70
N ARG A 948 -17.11 -8.20 -31.84
CA ARG A 948 -17.27 -9.61 -32.23
C ARG A 948 -16.57 -10.55 -31.25
N GLN A 949 -15.33 -10.23 -30.89
CA GLN A 949 -14.59 -11.01 -29.90
C GLN A 949 -15.26 -10.95 -28.52
N ALA A 950 -15.75 -9.77 -28.13
CA ALA A 950 -16.45 -9.61 -26.86
C ALA A 950 -17.70 -10.51 -26.78
N GLU A 951 -18.53 -10.55 -27.83
CA GLU A 951 -19.72 -11.40 -27.86
C GLU A 951 -19.34 -12.88 -27.77
N HIS A 952 -18.39 -13.33 -28.59
CA HIS A 952 -17.90 -14.71 -28.59
C HIS A 952 -17.38 -15.14 -27.21
N LEU A 953 -16.60 -14.28 -26.53
CA LEU A 953 -16.10 -14.57 -25.18
C LEU A 953 -17.22 -14.55 -24.13
N MET A 954 -18.26 -13.72 -24.27
CA MET A 954 -19.41 -13.76 -23.35
C MET A 954 -20.21 -15.04 -23.50
N GLU A 955 -20.38 -15.55 -24.73
CA GLU A 955 -21.01 -16.85 -24.98
C GLU A 955 -20.22 -18.01 -24.35
N LEU A 956 -18.91 -18.07 -24.62
CA LEU A 956 -18.02 -19.07 -24.01
C LEU A 956 -18.00 -18.97 -22.48
N GLY A 957 -17.99 -17.75 -21.95
CA GLY A 957 -18.05 -17.50 -20.50
C GLY A 957 -19.33 -18.03 -19.88
N GLN A 958 -20.49 -17.82 -20.53
CA GLN A 958 -21.77 -18.34 -20.07
C GLN A 958 -21.78 -19.88 -20.12
N GLN A 959 -21.26 -20.49 -21.18
CA GLN A 959 -21.14 -21.95 -21.28
C GLN A 959 -20.27 -22.52 -20.14
N ALA A 960 -19.12 -21.91 -19.86
CA ALA A 960 -18.24 -22.33 -18.78
C ALA A 960 -18.89 -22.20 -17.39
N ILE A 961 -19.69 -21.15 -17.16
CA ILE A 961 -20.48 -21.00 -15.92
C ILE A 961 -21.51 -22.11 -15.78
N ASN A 962 -22.26 -22.40 -16.84
CA ASN A 962 -23.28 -23.45 -16.82
C ASN A 962 -22.66 -24.83 -16.56
N GLN A 963 -21.50 -25.12 -17.18
CA GLN A 963 -20.76 -26.36 -16.94
C GLN A 963 -20.28 -26.49 -15.50
N ARG A 964 -19.64 -25.45 -14.95
CA ARG A 964 -19.21 -25.45 -13.55
C ARG A 964 -20.39 -25.61 -12.59
N TRP A 965 -21.50 -24.93 -12.86
CA TRP A 965 -22.72 -25.08 -12.08
C TRP A 965 -23.21 -26.52 -12.07
N ALA A 966 -23.28 -27.18 -13.23
CA ALA A 966 -23.69 -28.57 -13.33
C ALA A 966 -22.79 -29.51 -12.51
N VAL A 967 -21.46 -29.30 -12.54
CA VAL A 967 -20.51 -30.07 -11.71
C VAL A 967 -20.81 -29.88 -10.22
N TYR A 968 -21.00 -28.65 -9.75
CA TYR A 968 -21.25 -28.39 -8.33
C TYR A 968 -22.62 -28.91 -7.88
N GLU A 969 -23.64 -28.80 -8.72
CA GLU A 969 -24.97 -29.35 -8.46
C GLU A 969 -24.93 -30.88 -8.36
N GLU A 970 -24.19 -31.54 -9.25
CA GLU A 970 -23.96 -32.98 -9.18
C GLU A 970 -23.25 -33.36 -7.87
N MET A 971 -22.18 -32.64 -7.50
CA MET A 971 -21.45 -32.88 -6.24
C MET A 971 -22.35 -32.71 -5.01
N ALA A 972 -23.23 -31.70 -4.99
CA ALA A 972 -24.19 -31.48 -3.90
C ALA A 972 -25.25 -32.58 -3.80
N ALA A 973 -25.50 -33.35 -4.86
CA ALA A 973 -26.45 -34.45 -4.89
C ALA A 973 -25.84 -35.83 -4.53
N ARG A 974 -24.51 -35.93 -4.43
CA ARG A 974 -23.81 -37.20 -4.12
C ARG A 974 -23.98 -37.60 -2.65
N SER A 975 -23.81 -38.89 -2.34
CA SER A 975 -23.61 -39.35 -0.96
C SER A 975 -22.18 -39.07 -0.50
N GLY A 976 -21.96 -38.98 0.82
CA GLY A 976 -20.62 -38.74 1.39
C GLY A 976 -19.57 -39.76 0.95
N ALA A 977 -19.98 -41.00 0.70
CA ALA A 977 -19.11 -42.09 0.25
C ALA A 977 -18.50 -41.87 -1.16
N ALA A 978 -19.09 -41.01 -1.99
CA ALA A 978 -18.58 -40.68 -3.32
C ALA A 978 -17.39 -39.71 -3.29
N PHE A 979 -17.08 -39.11 -2.14
CA PHE A 979 -15.93 -38.23 -1.94
C PHE A 979 -14.72 -39.00 -1.40
N GLN A 980 -13.52 -38.50 -1.69
CA GLN A 980 -12.27 -39.06 -1.16
C GLN A 980 -12.31 -39.11 0.37
N PRO A 981 -11.77 -40.18 0.99
CA PRO A 981 -11.69 -40.24 2.44
C PRO A 981 -10.73 -39.24 3.02
N LYS A 982 -11.00 -38.88 4.28
CA LYS A 982 -10.02 -38.19 5.12
C LYS A 982 -8.88 -39.18 5.34
N PHE A 983 -7.76 -38.97 4.67
CA PHE A 983 -6.53 -39.68 4.95
C PHE A 983 -5.99 -39.16 6.30
N LYS A 984 -5.86 -40.06 7.29
CA LYS A 984 -5.21 -39.71 8.56
C LYS A 984 -3.75 -39.35 8.25
N LEU A 985 -3.34 -38.15 8.63
CA LEU A 985 -1.94 -37.76 8.78
C LEU A 985 -1.64 -37.60 10.26
#